data_AF-A0A2P6TCN0-F1
#
_entry.id   AF-A0A2P6TCN0-F1
#
_cell.length_a   1.000
_cell.length_b   1.000
_cell.length_c   1.000
_cell.angle_alpha   90.00
_cell.angle_beta   90.00
_cell.angle_gamma   90.00
#
_symmetry.space_group_name_H-M   'P 1'
#
loop_
_entity.id
_entity.type
_entity.pdbx_description
1 polymer ?
#
loop_
_entity_poly.entity_id
_entity_poly.type
_entity_poly.pdbx_seq_one_letter_code
_entity_poly.pdbx_strand_id
1 'polypeptide(L)'
;MAGDRAIPSYPVGVTVTDRRFAGGAKGDGRTDDTEAFVQAIRAASALALNLTTRACRTGRCPVPHTGFQNGGTAGVAVYVPPGRYVIRRMLEITQSNVVVRGAGPGQTTLYFPASLMQLYGPIVEWQFSGGFLNILGTERNSTHTSFKQAQLTASAARGARRLQVSSTKGIAVGQWVRLWVQQPLRPTASRRLLSEQGVVAGGAGRRLLQGRRGGANATAAGRYLPLSKAAATAQFSYASEAEHSSGSGAAPQGPVVASAGGTLDAHLYAENAVDSGSAPFPLERTRFASRVVAVGAGWIELERPLLHDLRAGWQVGVYKFEQTVQHSGWESMTVEFPHTLTRTHFDVDGWNGVYMAFTANCWARNMRILNADQGAEAFNSDFITFASIVLDVTAPRTGPGAPKNTNGHHGMWTAASSNVLFTQFDIRTTFIHDLTLDVWAHECVFSNGKGTNLNMDMHRGGPHHNLWTNLDVGKGTRPFASGGNASRGAHAARLNTWWNIYSSLASVSTLKLPDCGFGALQDFIGAFGAPPGGVAAGRNVRYPGCHDQNGAADLARGRKDLGTRAAGRQLHELTPLTCSSPLTKCGNDPYAKCVDLQNDVNNCGTCAKKCPAGATCLAGVCTCYDVTCNDTPFSICGTFPYWACRDLLTDESNCGACGRVCPARSVCVKGTTCRCIDRSSYDNTTPFNLCGSAPYWSCQDLLTDENNCGTCGKKCPAGATCINGDCVCPADQTRCGSSPYWTCKSLQTDEDNCGVCGRKCPAGATCNAGNCECDSVNGKEISLCGSSPYWTCKSLTDDEDNCGTCGKKCPAGATCINGDCVCPADQTRCGSSPYWTCKSLQTDEDNCGVCGRKCPAGATCNAGNCECDSVNSKEISLCGSSPYWTCKSLTDDEDNCGTCGKKCPAGATCLNGDCVCPAGQTRCGSSPYWTCKSLQTDEDNCGACGRKCPAGATCNAGNCECDSVNSKEISLCGSSPYWTCKSLTDDEDNCGTCGKKCPAGATCLNGDCV
;
A
#
# COMPACT_ATOMS: atom_id res chain seq x y z
N MET A 1 -17.77 8.83 28.32
CA MET A 1 -17.76 10.13 29.07
C MET A 1 -19.09 10.32 29.80
N ALA A 2 -19.26 11.40 30.57
CA ALA A 2 -20.31 11.60 31.60
C ALA A 2 -21.79 11.57 31.13
N GLY A 3 -22.06 11.20 29.86
CA GLY A 3 -23.40 10.92 29.33
C GLY A 3 -23.44 9.79 28.29
N ASP A 4 -22.34 9.08 28.04
CA ASP A 4 -22.31 7.96 27.11
C ASP A 4 -22.82 6.70 27.81
N ARG A 5 -23.78 6.02 27.18
CA ARG A 5 -24.39 4.80 27.73
C ARG A 5 -23.35 3.70 27.87
N ALA A 6 -23.52 2.83 28.88
CA ALA A 6 -22.75 1.60 28.99
C ALA A 6 -22.81 0.79 27.68
N ILE A 7 -21.77 -0.01 27.39
CA ILE A 7 -21.75 -0.94 26.26
C ILE A 7 -23.10 -1.67 26.20
N PRO A 8 -23.85 -1.55 25.09
CA PRO A 8 -25.21 -2.03 25.04
C PRO A 8 -25.27 -3.55 25.21
N SER A 9 -26.35 -4.03 25.80
CA SER A 9 -26.66 -5.46 25.85
C SER A 9 -27.84 -5.73 24.93
N TYR A 10 -27.58 -6.41 23.82
CA TYR A 10 -28.64 -6.77 22.89
C TYR A 10 -29.34 -8.07 23.30
N PRO A 11 -30.66 -8.18 23.03
CA PRO A 11 -31.38 -9.43 23.19
C PRO A 11 -30.86 -10.47 22.20
N VAL A 12 -30.88 -11.74 22.61
CA VAL A 12 -30.57 -12.87 21.74
C VAL A 12 -31.67 -12.97 20.69
N GLY A 13 -31.31 -12.82 19.41
CA GLY A 13 -32.25 -12.99 18.30
C GLY A 13 -32.03 -14.29 17.52
N VAL A 14 -30.83 -14.84 17.56
CA VAL A 14 -30.46 -16.10 16.91
C VAL A 14 -29.43 -16.85 17.74
N THR A 15 -29.34 -18.16 17.56
CA THR A 15 -28.27 -18.98 18.16
C THR A 15 -27.61 -19.84 17.09
N VAL A 16 -26.30 -20.08 17.21
CA VAL A 16 -25.53 -20.85 16.23
C VAL A 16 -25.96 -22.33 16.14
N THR A 17 -26.63 -22.85 17.17
CA THR A 17 -27.12 -24.25 17.22
C THR A 17 -28.47 -24.44 16.53
N ASP A 18 -29.08 -23.37 16.02
CA ASP A 18 -30.33 -23.44 15.26
C ASP A 18 -30.13 -24.30 14.00
N ARG A 19 -30.94 -25.36 13.86
CA ARG A 19 -30.82 -26.32 12.76
C ARG A 19 -31.02 -25.71 11.38
N ARG A 20 -31.60 -24.51 11.29
CA ARG A 20 -31.72 -23.75 10.05
C ARG A 20 -30.38 -23.26 9.51
N PHE A 21 -29.34 -23.19 10.35
CA PHE A 21 -28.01 -22.72 9.97
C PHE A 21 -27.07 -23.89 9.72
N ALA A 22 -27.06 -24.43 8.49
CA ALA A 22 -26.25 -25.58 8.09
C ALA A 22 -26.37 -26.79 9.05
N GLY A 23 -27.59 -27.09 9.54
CA GLY A 23 -27.82 -28.18 10.49
C GLY A 23 -27.48 -27.86 11.95
N GLY A 24 -27.08 -26.61 12.24
CA GLY A 24 -26.74 -26.09 13.56
C GLY A 24 -25.36 -26.52 14.03
N ALA A 25 -24.60 -25.57 14.57
CA ALA A 25 -23.28 -25.81 15.16
C ALA A 25 -23.35 -26.88 16.26
N LYS A 26 -22.36 -27.77 16.29
CA LYS A 26 -22.26 -28.89 17.24
C LYS A 26 -21.48 -28.51 18.48
N GLY A 27 -20.37 -27.78 18.35
CA GLY A 27 -19.55 -27.40 19.51
C GLY A 27 -18.90 -28.59 20.21
N ASP A 28 -18.60 -29.66 19.47
CA ASP A 28 -18.03 -30.92 19.97
C ASP A 28 -16.49 -30.98 19.88
N GLY A 29 -15.86 -29.91 19.40
CA GLY A 29 -14.41 -29.80 19.20
C GLY A 29 -13.88 -30.54 17.98
N ARG A 30 -14.75 -31.11 17.13
CA ARG A 30 -14.37 -31.93 15.97
C ARG A 30 -15.05 -31.48 14.68
N THR A 31 -16.35 -31.22 14.75
CA THR A 31 -17.17 -30.79 13.63
C THR A 31 -16.79 -29.38 13.20
N ASP A 32 -16.67 -29.15 11.89
CA ASP A 32 -16.50 -27.81 11.36
C ASP A 32 -17.80 -27.03 11.49
N ASP A 33 -17.84 -26.10 12.45
CA ASP A 33 -19.00 -25.31 12.82
C ASP A 33 -19.10 -24.00 12.05
N THR A 34 -18.13 -23.74 11.18
CA THR A 34 -17.92 -22.49 10.45
C THR A 34 -19.20 -21.95 9.79
N GLU A 35 -19.88 -22.79 9.00
CA GLU A 35 -20.98 -22.31 8.18
C GLU A 35 -22.21 -21.97 9.02
N ALA A 36 -22.43 -22.67 10.13
CA ALA A 36 -23.49 -22.35 11.08
C ALA A 36 -23.27 -20.97 11.72
N PHE A 37 -22.02 -20.63 12.09
CA PHE A 37 -21.68 -19.31 12.61
C PHE A 37 -21.96 -18.21 11.59
N VAL A 38 -21.52 -18.37 10.34
CA VAL A 38 -21.69 -17.33 9.33
C VAL A 38 -23.15 -17.14 8.94
N GLN A 39 -23.93 -18.21 8.85
CA GLN A 39 -25.37 -18.10 8.60
C GLN A 39 -26.09 -17.42 9.78
N ALA A 40 -25.70 -17.72 11.03
CA ALA A 40 -26.25 -17.05 12.21
C ALA A 40 -25.90 -15.55 12.25
N ILE A 41 -24.65 -15.17 11.98
CA ILE A 41 -24.22 -13.76 11.90
C ILE A 41 -24.96 -13.03 10.78
N ARG A 42 -25.12 -13.65 9.61
CA ARG A 42 -25.89 -13.09 8.49
C ARG A 42 -27.35 -12.88 8.86
N ALA A 43 -27.97 -13.85 9.55
CA ALA A 43 -29.35 -13.74 10.02
C ALA A 43 -29.51 -12.61 11.05
N ALA A 44 -28.61 -12.52 12.03
CA ALA A 44 -28.59 -11.41 13.00
C ALA A 44 -28.40 -10.06 12.31
N SER A 45 -27.53 -9.99 11.30
CA SER A 45 -27.29 -8.78 10.51
C SER A 45 -28.55 -8.32 9.77
N ALA A 46 -29.30 -9.24 9.15
CA ALA A 46 -30.56 -8.92 8.50
C ALA A 46 -31.63 -8.40 9.49
N LEU A 47 -31.70 -9.00 10.69
CA LEU A 47 -32.58 -8.53 11.76
C LEU A 47 -32.17 -7.14 12.28
N ALA A 48 -30.87 -6.93 12.52
CA ALA A 48 -30.33 -5.64 12.97
C ALA A 48 -30.54 -4.53 11.94
N LEU A 49 -30.41 -4.84 10.65
CA LEU A 49 -30.74 -3.91 9.56
C LEU A 49 -32.22 -3.52 9.58
N ASN A 50 -33.12 -4.47 9.81
CA ASN A 50 -34.55 -4.18 9.95
C ASN A 50 -34.87 -3.32 11.16
N LEU A 51 -34.20 -3.53 12.31
CA LEU A 51 -34.35 -2.68 13.49
C LEU A 51 -33.87 -1.25 13.21
N THR A 52 -32.73 -1.14 12.52
CA THR A 52 -32.16 0.14 12.13
C THR A 52 -33.10 0.89 11.17
N THR A 53 -33.65 0.21 10.15
CA THR A 53 -34.54 0.84 9.15
C THR A 53 -35.97 1.11 9.64
N ARG A 54 -36.57 0.23 10.46
CA ARG A 54 -37.92 0.45 11.02
C ARG A 54 -37.95 1.57 12.04
N ALA A 55 -36.92 1.68 12.88
CA ALA A 55 -36.79 2.84 13.75
C ALA A 55 -36.62 4.13 12.91
N CYS A 56 -35.97 4.09 11.72
CA CYS A 56 -35.92 5.23 10.79
C CYS A 56 -37.29 5.63 10.26
N ARG A 57 -38.11 4.66 9.87
CA ARG A 57 -39.45 4.92 9.31
C ARG A 57 -40.45 5.46 10.32
N THR A 58 -40.25 5.18 11.61
CA THR A 58 -41.15 5.62 12.70
C THR A 58 -40.69 6.90 13.39
N GLY A 59 -39.67 7.58 12.86
CA GLY A 59 -39.10 8.80 13.45
C GLY A 59 -38.38 8.59 14.78
N ARG A 60 -38.16 7.34 15.19
CA ARG A 60 -37.53 6.95 16.47
C ARG A 60 -36.05 6.63 16.36
N CYS A 61 -35.53 6.43 15.15
CA CYS A 61 -34.10 6.40 14.90
C CYS A 61 -33.58 7.83 14.83
N PRO A 62 -32.52 8.15 15.58
CA PRO A 62 -31.59 9.17 15.14
C PRO A 62 -30.82 8.62 13.93
N VAL A 63 -31.32 8.75 12.70
CA VAL A 63 -30.51 8.54 11.48
C VAL A 63 -31.02 9.56 10.45
N PRO A 64 -30.20 10.31 9.68
CA PRO A 64 -28.73 10.35 9.52
C PRO A 64 -28.08 11.68 10.01
N HIS A 65 -28.80 12.49 10.78
CA HIS A 65 -28.33 13.84 11.11
C HIS A 65 -27.34 13.91 12.28
N THR A 66 -27.15 12.82 13.04
CA THR A 66 -26.25 12.80 14.20
C THR A 66 -24.96 12.00 13.98
N GLY A 67 -24.82 11.24 12.89
CA GLY A 67 -23.61 10.45 12.58
C GLY A 67 -23.53 9.04 13.21
N PHE A 68 -24.46 8.69 14.12
CA PHE A 68 -24.51 7.37 14.75
C PHE A 68 -25.78 6.58 14.39
N GLN A 69 -25.64 5.33 13.95
CA GLN A 69 -26.80 4.50 13.58
C GLN A 69 -27.55 4.05 14.83
N ASN A 70 -28.80 4.49 14.99
CA ASN A 70 -29.73 4.23 16.12
C ASN A 70 -29.19 4.46 17.54
N GLY A 71 -27.98 5.01 17.68
CA GLY A 71 -27.29 5.25 18.95
C GLY A 71 -27.01 4.00 19.78
N GLY A 72 -26.96 2.80 19.17
CA GLY A 72 -26.78 1.52 19.87
C GLY A 72 -27.97 1.15 20.77
N THR A 73 -29.15 1.70 20.51
CA THR A 73 -30.33 1.51 21.37
C THR A 73 -31.09 0.21 21.09
N ALA A 74 -30.90 -0.37 19.91
CA ALA A 74 -31.50 -1.63 19.49
C ALA A 74 -30.51 -2.40 18.63
N GLY A 75 -30.40 -3.70 18.87
CA GLY A 75 -29.51 -4.59 18.15
C GLY A 75 -29.85 -6.05 18.40
N VAL A 76 -29.04 -6.94 17.83
CA VAL A 76 -29.28 -8.39 17.85
C VAL A 76 -28.03 -9.12 18.30
N ALA A 77 -28.16 -9.98 19.30
CA ALA A 77 -27.11 -10.89 19.69
C ALA A 77 -27.29 -12.27 19.01
N VAL A 78 -26.19 -12.78 18.46
CA VAL A 78 -25.97 -14.19 18.12
C VAL A 78 -25.47 -14.87 19.39
N TYR A 79 -26.26 -15.80 19.93
CA TYR A 79 -25.84 -16.57 21.10
C TYR A 79 -25.07 -17.82 20.70
N VAL A 80 -23.92 -18.01 21.34
CA VAL A 80 -23.05 -19.18 21.22
C VAL A 80 -23.08 -19.93 22.55
N PRO A 81 -23.78 -21.08 22.64
CA PRO A 81 -23.85 -21.86 23.87
C PRO A 81 -22.47 -22.38 24.34
N PRO A 82 -22.40 -22.99 25.54
CA PRO A 82 -21.21 -23.73 25.95
C PRO A 82 -20.86 -24.83 24.96
N GLY A 83 -19.57 -24.97 24.65
CA GLY A 83 -19.05 -25.89 23.64
C GLY A 83 -17.71 -25.45 23.09
N ARG A 84 -17.04 -26.37 22.38
CA ARG A 84 -15.80 -26.09 21.64
C ARG A 84 -16.10 -26.16 20.14
N TYR A 85 -16.07 -25.02 19.46
CA TYR A 85 -16.47 -24.90 18.06
C TYR A 85 -15.24 -24.81 17.16
N VAL A 86 -15.12 -25.70 16.17
CA VAL A 86 -14.01 -25.64 15.20
C VAL A 86 -14.39 -24.67 14.09
N ILE A 87 -13.57 -23.64 13.89
CA ILE A 87 -13.81 -22.59 12.90
C ILE A 87 -12.63 -22.52 11.93
N ARG A 88 -12.87 -22.67 10.63
CA ARG A 88 -11.85 -22.79 9.58
C ARG A 88 -11.76 -21.59 8.63
N ARG A 89 -12.31 -20.45 9.05
CA ARG A 89 -12.21 -19.16 8.35
C ARG A 89 -12.46 -17.99 9.29
N MET A 90 -12.15 -16.77 8.84
CA MET A 90 -12.51 -15.53 9.52
C MET A 90 -14.04 -15.43 9.70
N LEU A 91 -14.44 -14.96 10.88
CA LEU A 91 -15.80 -14.56 11.20
C LEU A 91 -15.89 -13.03 11.16
N GLU A 92 -16.89 -12.50 10.46
CA GLU A 92 -16.96 -11.07 10.15
C GLU A 92 -18.30 -10.47 10.57
N ILE A 93 -18.25 -9.35 11.28
CA ILE A 93 -19.39 -8.46 11.50
C ILE A 93 -19.21 -7.22 10.63
N THR A 94 -20.01 -7.12 9.57
CA THR A 94 -20.00 -6.00 8.61
C THR A 94 -21.27 -5.14 8.69
N GLN A 95 -22.11 -5.38 9.70
CA GLN A 95 -23.36 -4.69 9.96
C GLN A 95 -23.35 -4.10 11.37
N SER A 96 -23.88 -2.89 11.51
CA SER A 96 -24.07 -2.25 12.81
C SER A 96 -25.09 -2.98 13.69
N ASN A 97 -24.96 -2.81 15.01
CA ASN A 97 -25.90 -3.33 16.01
C ASN A 97 -25.97 -4.86 16.09
N VAL A 98 -24.85 -5.53 15.82
CA VAL A 98 -24.72 -7.00 15.88
C VAL A 98 -23.69 -7.38 16.92
N VAL A 99 -24.03 -8.33 17.78
CA VAL A 99 -23.12 -8.90 18.78
C VAL A 99 -23.04 -10.40 18.61
N VAL A 100 -21.85 -10.97 18.76
CA VAL A 100 -21.70 -12.42 18.96
C VAL A 100 -21.28 -12.66 20.40
N ARG A 101 -22.10 -13.39 21.14
CA ARG A 101 -21.97 -13.58 22.59
C ARG A 101 -21.91 -15.05 22.95
N GLY A 102 -20.78 -15.47 23.53
CA GLY A 102 -20.64 -16.78 24.14
C GLY A 102 -21.19 -16.85 25.57
N ALA A 103 -21.15 -18.04 26.15
CA ALA A 103 -21.56 -18.28 27.53
C ALA A 103 -20.52 -17.87 28.59
N GLY A 104 -19.29 -17.58 28.16
CA GLY A 104 -18.18 -17.14 29.00
C GLY A 104 -16.84 -17.78 28.59
N PRO A 105 -15.70 -17.13 28.90
CA PRO A 105 -14.38 -17.76 28.75
C PRO A 105 -14.31 -19.11 29.48
N GLY A 106 -13.86 -20.13 28.78
CA GLY A 106 -13.79 -21.52 29.27
C GLY A 106 -15.10 -22.31 29.17
N GLN A 107 -16.24 -21.66 28.94
CA GLN A 107 -17.51 -22.32 28.64
C GLN A 107 -17.74 -22.42 27.12
N THR A 108 -17.52 -21.33 26.40
CA THR A 108 -17.55 -21.27 24.95
C THR A 108 -16.14 -21.07 24.43
N THR A 109 -15.65 -21.98 23.59
CA THR A 109 -14.34 -21.87 22.94
C THR A 109 -14.50 -21.91 21.43
N LEU A 110 -13.99 -20.89 20.73
CA LEU A 110 -13.79 -20.91 19.29
C LEU A 110 -12.35 -21.36 19.02
N TYR A 111 -12.19 -22.52 18.41
CA TYR A 111 -10.90 -23.12 18.09
C TYR A 111 -10.62 -22.99 16.59
N PHE A 112 -9.52 -22.34 16.24
CA PHE A 112 -9.11 -22.09 14.86
C PHE A 112 -7.89 -22.97 14.53
N PRO A 113 -8.06 -24.08 13.78
CA PRO A 113 -7.01 -25.09 13.63
C PRO A 113 -5.94 -24.75 12.57
N ALA A 114 -6.11 -23.66 11.84
CA ALA A 114 -5.19 -23.22 10.79
C ALA A 114 -4.99 -21.70 10.87
N SER A 115 -3.79 -21.22 10.55
CA SER A 115 -3.43 -19.80 10.64
C SER A 115 -3.95 -19.00 9.45
N LEU A 116 -3.90 -17.67 9.53
CA LEU A 116 -4.26 -16.80 8.41
C LEU A 116 -3.40 -17.07 7.17
N MET A 117 -2.09 -17.30 7.33
CA MET A 117 -1.21 -17.69 6.22
C MET A 117 -1.63 -19.03 5.59
N GLN A 118 -2.03 -20.01 6.40
CA GLN A 118 -2.45 -21.33 5.91
C GLN A 118 -3.78 -21.27 5.15
N LEU A 119 -4.72 -20.42 5.59
CA LEU A 119 -6.06 -20.34 5.00
C LEU A 119 -6.14 -19.38 3.81
N TYR A 120 -5.40 -18.28 3.82
CA TYR A 120 -5.54 -17.18 2.85
C TYR A 120 -4.27 -16.93 2.01
N GLY A 121 -3.21 -17.69 2.29
CA GLY A 121 -1.92 -17.59 1.61
C GLY A 121 -0.92 -16.69 2.35
N PRO A 122 0.38 -16.83 2.01
CA PRO A 122 1.44 -16.09 2.67
C PRO A 122 1.46 -14.65 2.15
N ILE A 123 1.07 -13.72 3.02
CA ILE A 123 1.30 -12.29 2.83
C ILE A 123 1.92 -11.75 4.13
N VAL A 124 2.81 -10.77 4.02
CA VAL A 124 3.56 -10.25 5.18
C VAL A 124 2.64 -9.55 6.17
N GLU A 125 1.50 -9.04 5.71
CA GLU A 125 0.49 -8.29 6.46
C GLU A 125 -0.04 -9.09 7.66
N TRP A 126 -0.18 -10.41 7.55
CA TRP A 126 -0.67 -11.26 8.65
C TRP A 126 0.22 -11.22 9.89
N GLN A 127 1.48 -10.79 9.73
CA GLN A 127 2.42 -10.62 10.83
C GLN A 127 2.15 -9.38 11.66
N PHE A 128 1.43 -8.43 11.09
CA PHE A 128 1.24 -7.08 11.62
C PHE A 128 -0.22 -6.82 11.97
N SER A 129 -1.15 -7.32 11.16
CA SER A 129 -2.57 -6.95 11.25
C SER A 129 -3.52 -8.06 10.80
N GLY A 130 -4.82 -7.79 10.90
CA GLY A 130 -5.91 -8.73 10.63
C GLY A 130 -6.20 -9.70 11.78
N GLY A 131 -7.31 -10.41 11.69
CA GLY A 131 -7.79 -11.29 12.76
C GLY A 131 -8.75 -12.37 12.28
N PHE A 132 -9.01 -13.33 13.15
CA PHE A 132 -10.06 -14.33 12.94
C PHE A 132 -11.44 -13.84 13.34
N LEU A 133 -11.52 -12.92 14.31
CA LEU A 133 -12.77 -12.28 14.75
C LEU A 133 -12.79 -10.81 14.33
N ASN A 134 -13.46 -10.53 13.23
CA ASN A 134 -13.37 -9.25 12.54
C ASN A 134 -14.63 -8.41 12.70
N ILE A 135 -14.47 -7.10 12.89
CA ILE A 135 -15.52 -6.10 12.69
C ILE A 135 -15.02 -5.10 11.66
N LEU A 136 -15.64 -5.09 10.49
CA LEU A 136 -15.08 -4.40 9.31
C LEU A 136 -16.06 -3.38 8.77
N GLY A 137 -15.67 -2.11 8.88
CA GLY A 137 -16.29 -1.01 8.17
C GLY A 137 -15.67 -0.76 6.80
N THR A 138 -16.13 0.31 6.18
CA THR A 138 -15.56 0.86 4.95
C THR A 138 -14.69 2.04 5.31
N GLU A 139 -13.53 2.15 4.67
CA GLU A 139 -12.61 3.25 4.91
C GLU A 139 -13.29 4.62 4.70
N ARG A 140 -13.09 5.51 5.68
CA ARG A 140 -13.59 6.89 5.70
C ARG A 140 -12.50 7.81 6.22
N ASN A 141 -11.48 8.03 5.40
CA ASN A 141 -10.38 8.92 5.70
C ASN A 141 -10.58 10.30 5.04
N SER A 142 -9.59 11.17 5.23
CA SER A 142 -9.58 12.54 4.76
C SER A 142 -9.56 12.72 3.22
N THR A 143 -9.17 11.70 2.46
CA THR A 143 -9.15 11.72 0.97
C THR A 143 -10.57 11.65 0.37
N HIS A 144 -11.55 11.18 1.14
CA HIS A 144 -12.93 11.04 0.71
C HIS A 144 -13.69 12.37 0.77
N THR A 145 -13.46 13.24 -0.23
CA THR A 145 -14.02 14.59 -0.29
C THR A 145 -15.55 14.66 -0.34
N SER A 146 -16.24 13.57 -0.69
CA SER A 146 -17.71 13.51 -0.67
C SER A 146 -18.32 13.71 0.72
N PHE A 147 -17.57 13.42 1.79
CA PHE A 147 -18.03 13.62 3.18
C PHE A 147 -17.55 14.95 3.77
N LYS A 148 -16.74 15.71 3.03
CA LYS A 148 -16.19 16.99 3.47
C LYS A 148 -17.26 18.07 3.39
N GLN A 149 -17.58 18.66 4.53
CA GLN A 149 -18.63 19.68 4.64
C GLN A 149 -18.05 21.10 4.61
N ALA A 150 -16.88 21.31 5.21
CA ALA A 150 -16.24 22.62 5.27
C ALA A 150 -14.72 22.56 5.44
N GLN A 151 -14.07 23.70 5.27
CA GLN A 151 -12.68 23.95 5.66
C GLN A 151 -12.61 24.94 6.79
N LEU A 152 -11.62 24.79 7.66
CA LEU A 152 -11.26 25.83 8.61
C LEU A 152 -10.80 27.08 7.86
N THR A 153 -11.30 28.26 8.24
CA THR A 153 -10.94 29.55 7.61
C THR A 153 -10.08 30.44 8.51
N ALA A 154 -10.00 30.14 9.81
CA ALA A 154 -9.14 30.85 10.75
C ALA A 154 -8.58 29.88 11.80
N SER A 155 -7.38 30.17 12.30
CA SER A 155 -6.76 29.38 13.36
C SER A 155 -7.64 29.33 14.62
N ALA A 156 -7.63 28.20 15.31
CA ALA A 156 -8.31 27.99 16.59
C ALA A 156 -7.32 27.40 17.60
N ALA A 157 -7.25 27.98 18.79
CA ALA A 157 -6.34 27.51 19.84
C ALA A 157 -6.85 26.22 20.48
N ARG A 158 -5.94 25.42 21.06
CA ARG A 158 -6.28 24.37 22.02
C ARG A 158 -7.22 24.91 23.08
N GLY A 159 -8.26 24.14 23.43
CA GLY A 159 -9.31 24.56 24.35
C GLY A 159 -10.47 25.30 23.68
N ALA A 160 -10.30 25.82 22.46
CA ALA A 160 -11.39 26.46 21.74
C ALA A 160 -12.49 25.45 21.38
N ARG A 161 -13.72 25.95 21.30
CA ARG A 161 -14.90 25.16 20.89
C ARG A 161 -15.53 25.69 19.61
N ARG A 162 -15.32 26.97 19.29
CA ARG A 162 -15.87 27.60 18.09
C ARG A 162 -14.84 27.61 16.97
N LEU A 163 -15.23 27.08 15.81
CA LEU A 163 -14.41 27.02 14.60
C LEU A 163 -15.01 27.94 13.54
N GLN A 164 -14.16 28.78 12.94
CA GLN A 164 -14.52 29.51 11.73
C GLN A 164 -14.40 28.58 10.53
N VAL A 165 -15.47 28.47 9.73
CA VAL A 165 -15.56 27.51 8.64
C VAL A 165 -16.02 28.15 7.34
N SER A 166 -15.57 27.60 6.22
CA SER A 166 -15.88 28.10 4.87
C SER A 166 -17.37 27.98 4.50
N SER A 167 -18.09 27.09 5.17
CA SER A 167 -19.51 26.83 4.94
C SER A 167 -20.11 26.16 6.17
N THR A 168 -21.36 26.48 6.49
CA THR A 168 -22.18 25.74 7.45
C THR A 168 -23.27 24.91 6.77
N LYS A 169 -23.29 24.90 5.43
CA LYS A 169 -24.27 24.13 4.65
C LYS A 169 -24.15 22.63 4.95
N GLY A 170 -25.26 22.03 5.36
CA GLY A 170 -25.33 20.61 5.71
C GLY A 170 -24.77 20.28 7.09
N ILE A 171 -24.36 21.26 7.89
CA ILE A 171 -23.97 21.08 9.30
C ILE A 171 -25.13 21.52 10.20
N ALA A 172 -25.64 20.62 11.05
CA ALA A 172 -26.76 20.89 11.94
C ALA A 172 -26.38 20.76 13.42
N VAL A 173 -27.10 21.46 14.30
CA VAL A 173 -27.01 21.24 15.76
C VAL A 173 -27.39 19.79 16.09
N GLY A 174 -26.60 19.14 16.93
CA GLY A 174 -26.72 17.72 17.28
C GLY A 174 -25.95 16.78 16.35
N GLN A 175 -25.43 17.27 15.21
CA GLN A 175 -24.65 16.47 14.28
C GLN A 175 -23.26 16.14 14.83
N TRP A 176 -22.83 14.88 14.71
CA TRP A 176 -21.40 14.57 14.86
C TRP A 176 -20.62 14.87 13.58
N VAL A 177 -19.51 15.56 13.79
CA VAL A 177 -18.52 15.86 12.76
C VAL A 177 -17.18 15.27 13.17
N ARG A 178 -16.33 15.05 12.17
CA ARG A 178 -14.93 14.70 12.36
C ARG A 178 -14.04 15.76 11.75
N LEU A 179 -13.10 16.26 12.53
CA LEU A 179 -12.01 17.07 12.01
C LEU A 179 -10.91 16.13 11.54
N TRP A 180 -10.40 16.35 10.33
CA TRP A 180 -9.14 15.76 9.87
C TRP A 180 -8.12 16.87 9.71
N VAL A 181 -6.95 16.68 10.32
CA VAL A 181 -5.84 17.62 10.20
C VAL A 181 -4.70 16.92 9.48
N GLN A 182 -4.27 17.52 8.39
CA GLN A 182 -3.13 17.10 7.60
C GLN A 182 -2.14 18.24 7.46
N GLN A 183 -0.90 17.86 7.16
CA GLN A 183 0.08 18.78 6.63
C GLN A 183 -0.06 18.84 5.10
N PRO A 184 0.05 20.02 4.45
CA PRO A 184 0.16 20.08 3.00
C PRO A 184 1.36 19.23 2.54
N LEU A 185 1.13 18.33 1.58
CA LEU A 185 2.21 17.65 0.87
C LEU A 185 3.16 18.71 0.32
N ARG A 186 4.45 18.62 0.67
CA ARG A 186 5.48 19.59 0.30
C ARG A 186 5.33 19.95 -1.19
N PRO A 187 5.01 21.20 -1.56
CA PRO A 187 5.40 21.67 -2.88
C PRO A 187 6.94 21.67 -2.88
N THR A 188 7.56 21.22 -3.95
CA THR A 188 9.02 21.27 -4.20
C THR A 188 9.54 22.71 -4.36
N ALA A 189 9.15 23.61 -3.47
CA ALA A 189 9.41 25.05 -3.54
C ALA A 189 9.94 25.61 -2.21
N SER A 190 10.85 24.89 -1.55
CA SER A 190 11.65 25.44 -0.43
C SER A 190 13.06 25.78 -0.85
N ARG A 191 13.19 26.49 -1.98
CA ARG A 191 14.46 27.12 -2.42
C ARG A 191 14.26 28.58 -2.81
N ARG A 192 13.33 29.30 -2.17
CA ARG A 192 12.98 30.68 -2.54
C ARG A 192 12.73 31.64 -1.39
N LEU A 193 13.48 31.51 -0.28
CA LEU A 193 13.54 32.55 0.76
C LEU A 193 14.95 32.75 1.36
N LEU A 194 16.01 32.45 0.61
CA LEU A 194 17.39 32.86 0.94
C LEU A 194 18.17 33.16 -0.34
N SER A 195 17.93 34.32 -0.94
CA SER A 195 18.93 35.15 -1.63
C SER A 195 18.20 36.24 -2.44
N GLU A 196 18.07 37.43 -1.85
CA GLU A 196 18.17 38.65 -2.63
C GLU A 196 19.58 38.69 -3.21
N GLN A 197 19.71 38.51 -4.53
CA GLN A 197 20.70 39.13 -5.43
C GLN A 197 20.53 38.51 -6.83
N GLY A 198 20.44 39.38 -7.84
CA GLY A 198 19.86 39.07 -9.15
C GLY A 198 20.67 38.11 -10.03
N VAL A 199 20.01 37.65 -11.11
CA VAL A 199 20.50 37.47 -12.50
C VAL A 199 19.34 36.83 -13.32
N VAL A 200 19.34 37.13 -14.61
CA VAL A 200 18.26 37.07 -15.61
C VAL A 200 18.09 35.68 -16.29
N ALA A 201 16.91 35.45 -16.87
CA ALA A 201 16.50 34.42 -17.88
C ALA A 201 16.34 32.95 -17.38
N GLY A 202 15.46 32.10 -17.91
CA GLY A 202 14.51 32.12 -19.02
C GLY A 202 13.63 30.84 -18.94
N GLY A 203 12.44 30.85 -19.55
CA GLY A 203 11.38 29.86 -19.29
C GLY A 203 11.44 28.54 -20.09
N ALA A 204 10.54 27.62 -19.74
CA ALA A 204 9.83 26.71 -20.65
C ALA A 204 8.73 25.98 -19.88
N GLY A 205 7.48 26.13 -20.31
CA GLY A 205 6.33 25.43 -19.75
C GLY A 205 6.17 24.01 -20.29
N ARG A 206 5.56 23.12 -19.49
CA ARG A 206 4.86 21.94 -20.01
C ARG A 206 3.52 21.75 -19.31
N ARG A 207 2.52 21.59 -20.16
CA ARG A 207 1.08 21.54 -19.98
C ARG A 207 0.68 20.14 -19.51
N LEU A 208 -0.01 20.01 -18.37
CA LEU A 208 -0.65 18.76 -17.95
C LEU A 208 -2.02 18.65 -18.63
N LEU A 209 -2.19 17.61 -19.44
CA LEU A 209 -3.44 17.24 -20.08
C LEU A 209 -4.37 16.59 -19.05
N GLN A 210 -5.57 17.15 -18.95
CA GLN A 210 -6.72 16.62 -18.23
C GLN A 210 -7.35 15.45 -18.99
N GLY A 211 -7.60 14.36 -18.27
CA GLY A 211 -8.92 13.72 -18.19
C GLY A 211 -9.33 12.68 -19.23
N ARG A 212 -9.77 11.51 -18.73
CA ARG A 212 -11.17 11.11 -18.90
C ARG A 212 -11.63 10.11 -17.83
N ARG A 213 -12.74 10.48 -17.19
CA ARG A 213 -13.53 9.71 -16.22
C ARG A 213 -14.44 8.73 -16.98
N GLY A 214 -14.54 7.49 -16.51
CA GLY A 214 -15.65 6.58 -16.79
C GLY A 214 -16.39 6.32 -15.47
N GLY A 215 -17.65 6.77 -15.37
CA GLY A 215 -18.49 6.56 -14.21
C GLY A 215 -19.16 5.18 -14.22
N ALA A 216 -19.32 4.59 -13.04
CA ALA A 216 -20.19 3.45 -12.83
C ALA A 216 -21.21 3.80 -11.73
N ASN A 217 -22.46 3.95 -12.13
CA ASN A 217 -23.63 3.99 -11.26
C ASN A 217 -23.79 2.64 -10.56
N ALA A 218 -23.74 2.61 -9.22
CA ALA A 218 -24.08 1.43 -8.44
C ALA A 218 -25.52 1.56 -7.92
N THR A 219 -26.45 0.84 -8.56
CA THR A 219 -27.79 0.56 -8.01
C THR A 219 -27.70 -0.47 -6.89
N ALA A 220 -28.35 -0.16 -5.77
CA ALA A 220 -28.44 -1.02 -4.60
C ALA A 220 -29.35 -2.25 -4.84
N ALA A 221 -28.79 -3.45 -4.69
CA ALA A 221 -29.47 -4.65 -4.14
C ALA A 221 -28.52 -5.87 -4.14
N GLY A 222 -28.32 -6.46 -2.95
CA GLY A 222 -28.20 -7.91 -2.74
C GLY A 222 -26.99 -8.68 -3.30
N ARG A 223 -25.96 -8.87 -2.47
CA ARG A 223 -25.23 -10.13 -2.18
C ARG A 223 -23.87 -9.78 -1.56
N TYR A 224 -23.78 -9.81 -0.24
CA TYR A 224 -22.50 -9.71 0.46
C TYR A 224 -21.83 -11.09 0.48
N LEU A 225 -20.88 -11.28 -0.43
CA LEU A 225 -19.91 -12.38 -0.39
C LEU A 225 -18.85 -12.07 0.68
N PRO A 226 -18.26 -13.08 1.36
CA PRO A 226 -17.08 -12.88 2.21
C PRO A 226 -15.96 -12.23 1.40
N LEU A 227 -15.14 -11.41 2.04
CA LEU A 227 -14.03 -10.72 1.39
C LEU A 227 -13.19 -11.72 0.57
N SER A 228 -13.02 -11.44 -0.73
CA SER A 228 -12.06 -12.17 -1.54
C SER A 228 -10.64 -11.88 -1.04
N LYS A 229 -9.68 -12.73 -1.40
CA LYS A 229 -8.24 -12.51 -1.12
C LYS A 229 -7.79 -11.07 -1.43
N ALA A 230 -8.29 -10.48 -2.53
CA ALA A 230 -7.99 -9.10 -2.92
C ALA A 230 -8.60 -8.02 -1.99
N ALA A 231 -9.80 -8.27 -1.44
CA ALA A 231 -10.48 -7.33 -0.56
C ALA A 231 -9.91 -7.37 0.87
N ALA A 232 -9.43 -8.53 1.31
CA ALA A 232 -8.57 -8.66 2.48
C ALA A 232 -7.27 -7.85 2.27
N THR A 233 -6.49 -8.13 1.23
CA THR A 233 -5.20 -7.43 0.98
C THR A 233 -5.35 -5.90 0.88
N ALA A 234 -6.41 -5.38 0.26
CA ALA A 234 -6.63 -3.93 0.13
C ALA A 234 -7.06 -3.23 1.44
N GLN A 235 -7.71 -3.94 2.38
CA GLN A 235 -8.05 -3.40 3.71
C GLN A 235 -6.86 -3.48 4.69
N PHE A 236 -5.94 -4.44 4.49
CA PHE A 236 -4.78 -4.69 5.36
C PHE A 236 -3.49 -3.97 4.92
N SER A 237 -3.38 -3.52 3.65
CA SER A 237 -2.19 -2.82 3.15
C SER A 237 -1.87 -1.49 3.87
N TYR A 238 -2.87 -0.84 4.46
CA TYR A 238 -2.67 0.39 5.23
C TYR A 238 -2.17 0.13 6.67
N ALA A 239 -2.56 -0.98 7.28
CA ALA A 239 -2.04 -1.38 8.58
C ALA A 239 -0.59 -1.88 8.44
N SER A 240 -0.24 -2.52 7.32
CA SER A 240 1.17 -2.79 6.99
C SER A 240 1.95 -1.54 6.60
N GLU A 241 1.37 -0.47 6.04
CA GLU A 241 2.11 0.81 5.93
C GLU A 241 2.44 1.42 7.32
N ALA A 242 1.60 1.18 8.34
CA ALA A 242 1.88 1.57 9.71
C ALA A 242 3.03 0.77 10.33
N GLU A 243 3.32 -0.46 9.87
CA GLU A 243 4.29 -1.37 10.49
C GLU A 243 5.54 -1.66 9.60
N HIS A 244 5.35 -1.78 8.29
CA HIS A 244 6.26 -2.33 7.26
C HIS A 244 7.08 -1.25 6.52
N SER A 245 7.92 -0.53 7.24
CA SER A 245 9.03 0.21 6.63
C SER A 245 10.39 -0.38 6.99
N SER A 246 10.48 -1.66 7.32
CA SER A 246 11.75 -2.39 7.45
C SER A 246 12.32 -2.72 6.05
N GLY A 247 12.74 -1.69 5.32
CA GLY A 247 13.60 -1.86 4.16
C GLY A 247 15.03 -2.17 4.61
N SER A 248 15.50 -3.37 4.31
CA SER A 248 16.90 -3.84 4.40
C SER A 248 17.85 -3.14 3.42
N GLY A 249 17.58 -1.89 3.05
CA GLY A 249 18.55 -1.01 2.41
C GLY A 249 19.35 -0.32 3.49
N ALA A 250 20.68 -0.35 3.40
CA ALA A 250 21.52 0.57 4.17
C ALA A 250 20.91 1.97 4.05
N ALA A 251 20.43 2.52 5.18
CA ALA A 251 19.99 3.89 5.21
C ALA A 251 21.15 4.74 4.65
N PRO A 252 20.91 5.63 3.67
CA PRO A 252 21.94 6.60 3.37
C PRO A 252 22.22 7.32 4.69
N GLN A 253 23.48 7.29 5.14
CA GLN A 253 23.97 8.04 6.30
C GLN A 253 23.95 9.55 6.01
N GLY A 254 22.77 10.07 5.64
CA GLY A 254 22.48 11.48 5.55
C GLY A 254 21.87 11.97 6.87
N PRO A 255 22.08 13.24 7.24
CA PRO A 255 21.48 13.79 8.45
C PRO A 255 19.96 13.68 8.41
N VAL A 256 19.37 13.16 9.48
CA VAL A 256 17.92 13.14 9.74
C VAL A 256 17.44 14.58 9.75
N VAL A 257 16.72 15.01 8.71
CA VAL A 257 16.25 16.39 8.63
C VAL A 257 14.90 16.49 9.32
N ALA A 258 14.87 17.12 10.49
CA ALA A 258 13.64 17.48 11.20
C ALA A 258 12.61 18.17 10.27
N SER A 259 11.33 18.02 10.60
CA SER A 259 10.25 18.69 9.87
C SER A 259 10.44 20.20 9.89
N ALA A 260 10.05 20.89 8.81
CA ALA A 260 10.14 22.35 8.79
C ALA A 260 9.32 22.96 9.95
N GLY A 261 9.84 24.02 10.59
CA GLY A 261 9.12 24.72 11.66
C GLY A 261 7.74 25.21 11.22
N GLY A 262 6.77 25.23 12.13
CA GLY A 262 5.39 25.65 11.85
C GLY A 262 4.50 24.58 11.19
N THR A 263 5.06 23.43 10.83
CA THR A 263 4.31 22.27 10.31
C THR A 263 3.56 21.52 11.42
N LEU A 264 2.59 20.68 11.03
CA LEU A 264 1.85 19.85 11.97
C LEU A 264 2.74 18.78 12.60
N ASP A 265 3.61 18.15 11.81
CA ASP A 265 4.54 17.13 12.31
C ASP A 265 5.51 17.76 13.33
N ALA A 266 6.08 18.94 13.02
CA ALA A 266 6.89 19.69 13.99
C ALA A 266 6.09 20.00 15.26
N HIS A 267 4.86 20.49 15.14
CA HIS A 267 4.01 20.82 16.29
C HIS A 267 3.72 19.62 17.21
N LEU A 268 3.43 18.45 16.63
CA LEU A 268 3.18 17.22 17.40
C LEU A 268 4.43 16.74 18.13
N TYR A 269 5.61 16.95 17.56
CA TYR A 269 6.91 16.70 18.19
C TYR A 269 7.46 17.92 18.94
N ALA A 270 6.56 18.76 19.50
CA ALA A 270 6.87 19.92 20.32
C ALA A 270 7.80 20.93 19.63
N GLU A 271 7.45 21.31 18.40
CA GLU A 271 8.22 22.16 17.49
C GLU A 271 9.64 21.61 17.23
N ASN A 272 9.73 20.29 17.02
CA ASN A 272 10.97 19.51 16.88
C ASN A 272 11.92 19.55 18.09
N ALA A 273 11.39 19.71 19.31
CA ALA A 273 12.20 19.53 20.52
C ALA A 273 12.75 18.09 20.65
N VAL A 274 12.13 17.14 19.95
CA VAL A 274 12.63 15.79 19.71
C VAL A 274 12.52 15.47 18.23
N ASP A 275 13.17 14.39 17.79
CA ASP A 275 13.15 13.93 16.41
C ASP A 275 11.71 13.74 15.90
N SER A 276 11.35 14.44 14.82
CA SER A 276 10.06 14.35 14.15
C SER A 276 10.05 13.36 12.98
N GLY A 277 11.18 12.70 12.72
CA GLY A 277 11.35 11.77 11.60
C GLY A 277 11.64 12.45 10.26
N SER A 278 12.10 11.64 9.30
CA SER A 278 12.49 12.05 7.95
C SER A 278 11.53 11.59 6.85
N ALA A 279 10.65 10.64 7.16
CA ALA A 279 9.64 10.08 6.25
C ALA A 279 8.22 10.37 6.79
N PRO A 280 7.67 11.58 6.56
CA PRO A 280 6.34 11.91 7.06
C PRO A 280 5.28 11.06 6.35
N PHE A 281 4.35 10.48 7.11
CA PHE A 281 3.24 9.70 6.58
C PHE A 281 2.38 10.52 5.58
N PRO A 282 1.87 9.92 4.51
CA PRO A 282 1.12 10.62 3.47
C PRO A 282 -0.32 11.02 3.87
N LEU A 283 -0.79 10.59 5.06
CA LEU A 283 -2.19 10.69 5.49
C LEU A 283 -2.40 11.69 6.65
N GLU A 284 -3.62 11.79 7.18
CA GLU A 284 -3.96 12.54 8.39
C GLU A 284 -3.05 12.23 9.59
N ARG A 285 -2.75 13.26 10.40
CA ARG A 285 -1.98 13.11 11.64
C ARG A 285 -2.88 13.13 12.87
N THR A 286 -3.99 13.86 12.79
CA THR A 286 -4.93 13.99 13.90
C THR A 286 -6.36 13.91 13.39
N ARG A 287 -7.23 13.36 14.24
CA ARG A 287 -8.66 13.26 14.04
C ARG A 287 -9.38 13.72 15.29
N PHE A 288 -10.49 14.42 15.15
CA PHE A 288 -11.25 14.87 16.32
C PHE A 288 -12.74 14.75 16.06
N ALA A 289 -13.39 13.81 16.74
CA ALA A 289 -14.82 13.60 16.64
C ALA A 289 -15.56 14.39 17.73
N SER A 290 -16.52 15.21 17.34
CA SER A 290 -17.33 15.98 18.29
C SER A 290 -18.73 16.28 17.74
N ARG A 291 -19.69 16.44 18.65
CA ARG A 291 -21.03 16.92 18.32
C ARG A 291 -21.02 18.43 18.12
N VAL A 292 -21.77 18.91 17.15
CA VAL A 292 -22.03 20.34 16.94
C VAL A 292 -23.14 20.79 17.90
N VAL A 293 -22.87 21.81 18.72
CA VAL A 293 -23.82 22.35 19.71
C VAL A 293 -24.44 23.69 19.29
N ALA A 294 -23.78 24.42 18.39
CA ALA A 294 -24.33 25.65 17.79
C ALA A 294 -23.77 25.86 16.37
N VAL A 295 -24.55 26.53 15.53
CA VAL A 295 -24.19 26.90 14.16
C VAL A 295 -24.55 28.37 13.95
N GLY A 296 -23.62 29.15 13.38
CA GLY A 296 -23.88 30.54 12.99
C GLY A 296 -23.35 30.84 11.59
N ALA A 297 -23.39 32.12 11.19
CA ALA A 297 -22.88 32.54 9.90
C ALA A 297 -21.36 32.37 9.83
N GLY A 298 -20.88 31.37 9.08
CA GLY A 298 -19.45 31.10 8.90
C GLY A 298 -18.74 30.43 10.08
N TRP A 299 -19.47 29.92 11.07
CA TRP A 299 -18.86 29.22 12.21
C TRP A 299 -19.73 28.10 12.77
N ILE A 300 -19.07 27.13 13.40
CA ILE A 300 -19.70 26.03 14.16
C ILE A 300 -19.10 25.97 15.56
N GLU A 301 -19.86 25.48 16.54
CA GLU A 301 -19.38 25.25 17.90
C GLU A 301 -19.47 23.76 18.27
N LEU A 302 -18.38 23.23 18.81
CA LEU A 302 -18.21 21.83 19.19
C LEU A 302 -18.55 21.60 20.66
N GLU A 303 -19.07 20.42 20.97
CA GLU A 303 -19.37 19.97 22.33
C GLU A 303 -18.09 19.85 23.17
N ARG A 304 -17.00 19.40 22.55
CA ARG A 304 -15.72 19.18 23.23
C ARG A 304 -14.72 20.27 22.85
N PRO A 305 -13.90 20.76 23.81
CA PRO A 305 -12.80 21.64 23.50
C PRO A 305 -11.73 20.93 22.66
N LEU A 306 -11.11 21.64 21.72
CA LEU A 306 -10.00 21.13 20.92
C LEU A 306 -8.83 20.69 21.80
N LEU A 307 -8.21 19.57 21.45
CA LEU A 307 -7.06 19.03 22.19
C LEU A 307 -5.71 19.63 21.78
N HIS A 308 -5.61 20.11 20.55
CA HIS A 308 -4.43 20.79 19.99
C HIS A 308 -4.86 22.03 19.21
N ASP A 309 -3.90 22.90 18.90
CA ASP A 309 -4.14 24.06 18.04
C ASP A 309 -4.53 23.60 16.64
N LEU A 310 -5.39 24.34 15.96
CA LEU A 310 -5.65 24.21 14.53
C LEU A 310 -5.14 25.47 13.86
N ARG A 311 -4.18 25.36 12.94
CA ARG A 311 -3.60 26.50 12.24
C ARG A 311 -4.18 26.61 10.84
N ALA A 312 -4.53 27.82 10.40
CA ALA A 312 -5.07 28.06 9.06
C ALA A 312 -4.10 27.66 7.93
N GLY A 313 -2.79 27.61 8.21
CA GLY A 313 -1.77 27.10 7.28
C GLY A 313 -1.74 25.56 7.14
N TRP A 314 -2.52 24.83 7.94
CA TRP A 314 -2.66 23.38 7.85
C TRP A 314 -3.93 23.01 7.07
N GLN A 315 -3.97 21.79 6.54
CA GLN A 315 -5.16 21.29 5.87
C GLN A 315 -6.12 20.72 6.91
N VAL A 316 -7.07 21.56 7.35
CA VAL A 316 -8.07 21.20 8.35
C VAL A 316 -9.45 21.15 7.72
N GLY A 317 -10.04 19.96 7.65
CA GLY A 317 -11.40 19.78 7.15
C GLY A 317 -12.38 19.27 8.18
N VAL A 318 -13.61 19.74 8.04
CA VAL A 318 -14.78 19.28 8.79
C VAL A 318 -15.53 18.30 7.91
N TYR A 319 -15.65 17.07 8.37
CA TYR A 319 -16.28 15.96 7.65
C TYR A 319 -17.47 15.44 8.42
N LYS A 320 -18.43 14.86 7.71
CA LYS A 320 -19.53 14.13 8.33
C LYS A 320 -18.98 12.89 9.04
N PHE A 321 -19.38 12.67 10.30
CA PHE A 321 -19.02 11.45 11.02
C PHE A 321 -19.98 10.32 10.59
N GLU A 322 -19.56 9.41 9.71
CA GLU A 322 -20.42 8.34 9.16
C GLU A 322 -19.68 7.02 8.95
N GLN A 323 -19.27 6.38 10.05
CA GLN A 323 -18.73 5.02 10.02
C GLN A 323 -19.82 4.05 9.57
N THR A 324 -19.48 3.13 8.68
CA THR A 324 -20.47 2.22 8.07
C THR A 324 -20.89 1.09 9.02
N VAL A 325 -20.01 0.71 9.95
CA VAL A 325 -20.28 -0.27 11.00
C VAL A 325 -20.08 0.34 12.37
N GLN A 326 -21.12 0.23 13.21
CA GLN A 326 -21.12 0.80 14.54
C GLN A 326 -21.88 -0.06 15.56
N HIS A 327 -21.58 0.13 16.84
CA HIS A 327 -22.33 -0.49 17.95
C HIS A 327 -22.40 -2.03 17.87
N SER A 328 -21.30 -2.65 17.50
CA SER A 328 -21.18 -4.10 17.30
C SER A 328 -20.01 -4.68 18.10
N GLY A 329 -20.07 -5.96 18.49
CA GLY A 329 -19.00 -6.52 19.32
C GLY A 329 -18.92 -8.04 19.47
N TRP A 330 -17.78 -8.47 20.01
CA TRP A 330 -17.48 -9.85 20.40
C TRP A 330 -17.49 -9.99 21.93
N GLU A 331 -18.16 -11.00 22.48
CA GLU A 331 -18.36 -11.09 23.93
C GLU A 331 -18.25 -12.52 24.49
N SER A 332 -17.68 -12.64 25.69
CA SER A 332 -17.88 -13.79 26.59
C SER A 332 -17.48 -15.14 26.00
N MET A 333 -16.23 -15.27 25.52
CA MET A 333 -15.74 -16.52 24.93
C MET A 333 -14.22 -16.68 25.05
N THR A 334 -13.74 -17.90 24.85
CA THR A 334 -12.33 -18.20 24.58
C THR A 334 -12.09 -18.25 23.08
N VAL A 335 -11.04 -17.59 22.60
CA VAL A 335 -10.45 -17.76 21.27
C VAL A 335 -9.18 -18.58 21.46
N GLU A 336 -9.07 -19.70 20.76
CA GLU A 336 -7.97 -20.63 20.92
C GLU A 336 -7.31 -20.99 19.60
N PHE A 337 -5.99 -20.84 19.57
CA PHE A 337 -5.12 -21.29 18.50
C PHE A 337 -4.28 -22.50 18.94
N PRO A 338 -3.86 -23.37 18.01
CA PRO A 338 -2.84 -24.38 18.25
C PRO A 338 -1.60 -23.77 18.89
N HIS A 339 -0.99 -24.50 19.82
CA HIS A 339 0.33 -24.11 20.31
C HIS A 339 1.35 -24.25 19.17
N THR A 340 2.00 -23.14 18.85
CA THR A 340 3.08 -23.04 17.85
C THR A 340 4.22 -22.21 18.41
N LEU A 341 5.44 -22.48 17.95
CA LEU A 341 6.60 -21.67 18.33
C LEU A 341 6.66 -20.39 17.49
N THR A 342 6.91 -19.25 18.13
CA THR A 342 7.24 -17.98 17.48
C THR A 342 8.68 -18.03 16.98
N ARG A 343 8.91 -17.53 15.75
CA ARG A 343 10.24 -17.52 15.13
C ARG A 343 10.92 -16.18 15.37
N THR A 344 11.12 -15.35 14.36
CA THR A 344 11.74 -14.02 14.50
C THR A 344 10.68 -12.93 14.70
N HIS A 345 11.11 -11.68 14.96
CA HIS A 345 10.22 -10.54 15.18
C HIS A 345 9.16 -10.41 14.06
N PHE A 346 9.56 -10.52 12.79
CA PHE A 346 8.68 -10.38 11.61
C PHE A 346 8.44 -11.74 10.91
N ASP A 347 8.24 -12.80 11.69
CA ASP A 347 8.05 -14.14 11.15
C ASP A 347 7.07 -14.93 12.03
N VAL A 348 5.80 -14.49 11.97
CA VAL A 348 4.66 -15.12 12.63
C VAL A 348 3.62 -15.56 11.61
N ASP A 349 2.87 -16.62 11.91
CA ASP A 349 2.00 -17.29 10.93
C ASP A 349 0.60 -16.65 10.81
N GLY A 350 0.30 -15.66 11.65
CA GLY A 350 -0.97 -14.94 11.68
C GLY A 350 -2.02 -15.62 12.57
N TRP A 351 -1.63 -16.10 13.75
CA TRP A 351 -2.57 -16.58 14.77
C TRP A 351 -3.24 -15.39 15.49
N ASN A 352 -4.04 -14.61 14.76
CA ASN A 352 -4.50 -13.29 15.21
C ASN A 352 -5.94 -13.33 15.74
N GLY A 353 -6.16 -12.82 16.94
CA GLY A 353 -7.45 -12.86 17.63
C GLY A 353 -8.49 -11.90 17.05
N VAL A 354 -8.69 -10.77 17.74
CA VAL A 354 -9.73 -9.80 17.40
C VAL A 354 -9.16 -8.65 16.59
N TYR A 355 -9.83 -8.29 15.49
CA TYR A 355 -9.46 -7.16 14.65
C TYR A 355 -10.66 -6.28 14.31
N MET A 356 -10.53 -4.97 14.51
CA MET A 356 -11.56 -3.98 14.19
C MET A 356 -11.00 -2.89 13.31
N ALA A 357 -11.62 -2.66 12.15
CA ALA A 357 -11.13 -1.65 11.20
C ALA A 357 -12.23 -0.79 10.61
N PHE A 358 -11.97 0.52 10.55
CA PHE A 358 -12.88 1.52 9.98
C PHE A 358 -14.26 1.55 10.67
N THR A 359 -14.30 1.32 11.97
CA THR A 359 -15.53 1.19 12.76
C THR A 359 -15.69 2.31 13.79
N ALA A 360 -16.88 2.42 14.39
CA ALA A 360 -17.04 3.22 15.61
C ALA A 360 -17.96 2.60 16.66
N ASN A 361 -17.74 2.89 17.95
CA ASN A 361 -18.53 2.33 19.05
C ASN A 361 -18.55 0.79 19.04
N CYS A 362 -17.46 0.15 18.65
CA CYS A 362 -17.33 -1.31 18.62
C CYS A 362 -16.52 -1.82 19.81
N TRP A 363 -16.70 -3.09 20.17
CA TRP A 363 -16.05 -3.63 21.36
C TRP A 363 -15.74 -5.12 21.30
N ALA A 364 -14.77 -5.52 22.12
CA ALA A 364 -14.55 -6.89 22.51
C ALA A 364 -14.47 -6.95 24.03
N ARG A 365 -15.26 -7.83 24.66
CA ARG A 365 -15.28 -7.90 26.13
C ARG A 365 -15.41 -9.29 26.71
N ASN A 366 -14.82 -9.48 27.90
CA ASN A 366 -14.88 -10.72 28.66
C ASN A 366 -14.37 -11.89 27.79
N MET A 367 -13.14 -11.81 27.30
CA MET A 367 -12.57 -12.81 26.39
C MET A 367 -11.24 -13.32 26.91
N ARG A 368 -10.95 -14.60 26.64
CA ARG A 368 -9.63 -15.18 26.81
C ARG A 368 -9.09 -15.57 25.44
N ILE A 369 -7.87 -15.14 25.10
CA ILE A 369 -7.24 -15.45 23.82
C ILE A 369 -5.98 -16.26 24.10
N LEU A 370 -5.91 -17.46 23.54
CA LEU A 370 -4.86 -18.45 23.79
C LEU A 370 -3.97 -18.65 22.56
N ASN A 371 -2.66 -18.63 22.79
CA ASN A 371 -1.62 -18.92 21.79
C ASN A 371 -1.64 -17.99 20.57
N ALA A 372 -1.98 -16.72 20.78
CA ALA A 372 -2.08 -15.75 19.69
C ALA A 372 -0.74 -15.10 19.33
N ASP A 373 -0.53 -14.85 18.05
CA ASP A 373 0.53 -13.97 17.55
C ASP A 373 0.15 -12.51 17.80
N GLN A 374 -1.09 -12.15 17.43
CA GLN A 374 -1.73 -10.86 17.73
C GLN A 374 -2.96 -11.08 18.61
N GLY A 375 -3.06 -10.40 19.76
CA GLY A 375 -4.18 -10.57 20.68
C GLY A 375 -5.45 -9.84 20.23
N ALA A 376 -5.49 -8.52 20.39
CA ALA A 376 -6.65 -7.69 20.07
C ALA A 376 -6.25 -6.31 19.52
N GLU A 377 -6.83 -5.94 18.39
CA GLU A 377 -6.39 -4.80 17.60
C GLU A 377 -7.54 -3.91 17.09
N ALA A 378 -7.29 -2.60 17.08
CA ALA A 378 -8.13 -1.62 16.39
C ALA A 378 -7.31 -0.73 15.44
N PHE A 379 -7.73 -0.68 14.18
CA PHE A 379 -7.12 0.13 13.14
C PHE A 379 -8.10 1.15 12.58
N ASN A 380 -7.64 2.38 12.36
CA ASN A 380 -8.41 3.45 11.71
C ASN A 380 -9.87 3.59 12.20
N SER A 381 -10.07 3.45 13.50
CA SER A 381 -11.39 3.36 14.14
C SER A 381 -11.52 4.38 15.27
N ASP A 382 -12.76 4.60 15.74
CA ASP A 382 -13.04 5.59 16.78
C ASP A 382 -14.00 5.05 17.84
N PHE A 383 -13.80 5.39 19.12
CA PHE A 383 -14.68 4.93 20.19
C PHE A 383 -14.71 3.40 20.34
N ILE A 384 -13.54 2.76 20.33
CA ILE A 384 -13.41 1.31 20.48
C ILE A 384 -13.16 0.93 21.93
N THR A 385 -13.74 -0.17 22.41
CA THR A 385 -13.51 -0.68 23.77
C THR A 385 -13.06 -2.13 23.80
N PHE A 386 -11.89 -2.39 24.37
CA PHE A 386 -11.43 -3.71 24.77
C PHE A 386 -11.50 -3.82 26.30
N ALA A 387 -12.37 -4.67 26.83
CA ALA A 387 -12.61 -4.76 28.27
C ALA A 387 -12.53 -6.21 28.78
N SER A 388 -11.82 -6.47 29.88
CA SER A 388 -11.77 -7.83 30.44
C SER A 388 -11.19 -8.86 29.46
N ILE A 389 -10.06 -8.50 28.84
CA ILE A 389 -9.32 -9.37 27.91
C ILE A 389 -8.17 -10.05 28.65
N VAL A 390 -8.11 -11.38 28.56
CA VAL A 390 -7.01 -12.19 29.08
C VAL A 390 -6.21 -12.75 27.92
N LEU A 391 -4.92 -12.44 27.84
CA LEU A 391 -3.99 -13.03 26.87
C LEU A 391 -3.11 -14.05 27.57
N ASP A 392 -3.05 -15.26 27.05
CA ASP A 392 -2.41 -16.37 27.74
C ASP A 392 -1.88 -17.43 26.74
N VAL A 393 -1.04 -18.34 27.21
CA VAL A 393 -0.47 -19.43 26.40
C VAL A 393 -0.62 -20.75 27.10
N THR A 394 -0.83 -21.83 26.35
CA THR A 394 -0.94 -23.18 26.93
C THR A 394 0.43 -23.76 27.29
N ALA A 395 1.49 -23.27 26.64
CA ALA A 395 2.90 -23.54 26.95
C ALA A 395 3.75 -22.40 26.37
N PRO A 396 5.00 -22.18 26.85
CA PRO A 396 5.90 -21.21 26.25
C PRO A 396 6.03 -21.41 24.73
N ARG A 397 5.92 -20.32 23.98
CA ARG A 397 5.95 -20.28 22.52
C ARG A 397 7.29 -19.78 21.97
N THR A 398 8.23 -19.35 22.81
CA THR A 398 9.52 -18.81 22.34
C THR A 398 10.32 -19.86 21.56
N GLY A 399 10.43 -19.68 20.24
CA GLY A 399 11.26 -20.51 19.36
C GLY A 399 12.66 -19.92 19.08
N PRO A 400 13.49 -20.62 18.30
CA PRO A 400 14.80 -20.14 17.87
C PRO A 400 14.69 -18.83 17.07
N GLY A 401 15.49 -17.82 17.44
CA GLY A 401 15.48 -16.50 16.77
C GLY A 401 14.46 -15.49 17.32
N ALA A 402 13.57 -15.91 18.22
CA ALA A 402 12.64 -15.00 18.88
C ALA A 402 13.40 -14.10 19.87
N PRO A 403 12.98 -12.84 20.06
CA PRO A 403 13.40 -12.09 21.23
C PRO A 403 13.14 -12.92 22.50
N LYS A 404 14.17 -13.10 23.33
CA LYS A 404 14.13 -14.04 24.45
C LYS A 404 12.88 -13.84 25.32
N ASN A 405 12.16 -14.93 25.59
CA ASN A 405 10.96 -15.00 26.43
C ASN A 405 9.71 -14.31 25.86
N THR A 406 9.62 -14.12 24.54
CA THR A 406 8.39 -13.61 23.89
C THR A 406 7.55 -14.76 23.32
N ASN A 407 6.23 -14.56 23.28
CA ASN A 407 5.24 -15.59 22.93
C ASN A 407 4.25 -15.14 21.85
N GLY A 408 4.46 -13.96 21.27
CA GLY A 408 3.66 -13.34 20.22
C GLY A 408 4.26 -11.98 19.84
N HIS A 409 3.72 -11.33 18.83
CA HIS A 409 4.22 -10.05 18.34
C HIS A 409 3.59 -8.87 19.10
N HIS A 410 2.28 -8.66 18.99
CA HIS A 410 1.51 -7.65 19.72
C HIS A 410 0.40 -8.25 20.58
N GLY A 411 0.32 -7.82 21.85
CA GLY A 411 -0.76 -8.22 22.75
C GLY A 411 -2.04 -7.44 22.45
N MET A 412 -2.02 -6.14 22.75
CA MET A 412 -3.13 -5.22 22.51
C MET A 412 -2.62 -3.99 21.77
N TRP A 413 -3.16 -3.72 20.58
CA TRP A 413 -2.60 -2.72 19.67
C TRP A 413 -3.66 -1.80 19.10
N THR A 414 -3.28 -0.54 18.85
CA THR A 414 -4.07 0.33 18.00
C THR A 414 -3.20 1.30 17.21
N ALA A 415 -3.57 1.51 15.95
CA ALA A 415 -2.96 2.50 15.08
C ALA A 415 -3.99 3.31 14.31
N ALA A 416 -3.59 4.52 13.92
CA ALA A 416 -4.39 5.50 13.20
C ALA A 416 -5.79 5.67 13.78
N SER A 417 -5.98 5.47 15.09
CA SER A 417 -7.30 5.45 15.73
C SER A 417 -7.39 6.53 16.78
N SER A 418 -8.62 6.88 17.17
CA SER A 418 -8.85 7.77 18.31
C SER A 418 -9.90 7.27 19.28
N ASN A 419 -9.86 7.74 20.52
CA ASN A 419 -10.88 7.38 21.53
C ASN A 419 -10.97 5.85 21.74
N VAL A 420 -9.83 5.14 21.83
CA VAL A 420 -9.79 3.69 22.08
C VAL A 420 -9.52 3.42 23.56
N LEU A 421 -10.36 2.63 24.21
CA LEU A 421 -10.22 2.23 25.61
C LEU A 421 -9.84 0.75 25.72
N PHE A 422 -8.68 0.50 26.30
CA PHE A 422 -8.27 -0.81 26.81
C PHE A 422 -8.41 -0.80 28.34
N THR A 423 -9.22 -1.69 28.90
CA THR A 423 -9.42 -1.72 30.36
C THR A 423 -9.58 -3.13 30.92
N GLN A 424 -9.19 -3.33 32.19
CA GLN A 424 -9.42 -4.59 32.91
C GLN A 424 -8.76 -5.79 32.22
N PHE A 425 -7.55 -5.64 31.70
CA PHE A 425 -6.85 -6.71 30.98
C PHE A 425 -5.82 -7.44 31.86
N ASP A 426 -5.51 -8.68 31.50
CA ASP A 426 -4.52 -9.54 32.16
C ASP A 426 -3.66 -10.26 31.12
N ILE A 427 -2.43 -9.80 30.90
CA ILE A 427 -1.48 -10.40 29.95
C ILE A 427 -0.56 -11.36 30.72
N ARG A 428 -0.92 -12.65 30.71
CA ARG A 428 -0.28 -13.73 31.47
C ARG A 428 0.96 -14.33 30.80
N THR A 429 1.36 -13.71 29.70
CA THR A 429 2.54 -14.06 28.92
C THR A 429 3.31 -12.77 28.59
N THR A 430 4.30 -12.84 27.72
CA THR A 430 5.05 -11.67 27.25
C THR A 430 5.04 -11.68 25.73
N PHE A 431 4.55 -10.61 25.12
CA PHE A 431 4.65 -10.34 23.68
C PHE A 431 5.92 -9.53 23.39
N ILE A 432 6.31 -9.36 22.14
CA ILE A 432 7.35 -8.37 21.80
C ILE A 432 6.84 -6.99 22.22
N HIS A 433 5.58 -6.68 21.88
CA HIS A 433 4.86 -5.47 22.22
C HIS A 433 3.55 -5.82 22.95
N ASP A 434 3.56 -5.81 24.28
CA ASP A 434 2.39 -6.18 25.10
C ASP A 434 1.22 -5.21 24.88
N LEU A 435 1.48 -3.91 25.01
CA LEU A 435 0.51 -2.85 24.82
C LEU A 435 1.09 -1.81 23.86
N THR A 436 0.43 -1.58 22.73
CA THR A 436 0.99 -0.77 21.65
C THR A 436 0.09 0.40 21.26
N LEU A 437 0.71 1.57 21.14
CA LEU A 437 0.17 2.71 20.42
C LEU A 437 1.06 2.97 19.21
N ASP A 438 0.50 2.79 18.03
CA ASP A 438 1.21 2.93 16.76
C ASP A 438 0.52 3.95 15.84
N VAL A 439 1.24 4.33 14.78
CA VAL A 439 1.19 5.57 14.01
C VAL A 439 -0.09 6.39 14.16
N TRP A 440 0.07 7.62 14.68
CA TRP A 440 -0.97 8.62 14.92
C TRP A 440 -2.10 8.18 15.85
N ALA A 441 -1.94 7.14 16.67
CA ALA A 441 -2.90 6.85 17.76
C ALA A 441 -2.94 7.99 18.79
N HIS A 442 -4.14 8.48 19.10
CA HIS A 442 -4.36 9.55 20.06
C HIS A 442 -5.70 9.46 20.76
N GLU A 443 -5.85 10.09 21.93
CA GLU A 443 -7.03 9.92 22.78
C GLU A 443 -7.28 8.45 23.17
N CYS A 444 -6.25 7.61 23.15
CA CYS A 444 -6.32 6.22 23.58
C CYS A 444 -5.98 6.10 25.06
N VAL A 445 -6.61 5.13 25.73
CA VAL A 445 -6.46 4.89 27.16
C VAL A 445 -6.19 3.42 27.43
N PHE A 446 -5.08 3.12 28.09
CA PHE A 446 -4.85 1.83 28.75
C PHE A 446 -5.08 2.00 30.24
N SER A 447 -6.02 1.24 30.81
CA SER A 447 -6.40 1.40 32.22
C SER A 447 -6.67 0.10 32.97
N ASN A 448 -6.41 0.09 34.28
CA ASN A 448 -6.81 -1.00 35.18
C ASN A 448 -6.34 -2.39 34.68
N GLY A 449 -5.09 -2.49 34.26
CA GLY A 449 -4.56 -3.70 33.62
C GLY A 449 -3.34 -4.24 34.34
N LYS A 450 -3.03 -5.51 34.11
CA LYS A 450 -1.82 -6.16 34.64
C LYS A 450 -1.19 -7.10 33.64
N GLY A 451 0.07 -7.43 33.85
CA GLY A 451 0.70 -8.52 33.11
C GLY A 451 1.99 -9.02 33.73
N THR A 452 2.61 -10.01 33.09
CA THR A 452 3.82 -10.66 33.65
C THR A 452 5.07 -9.78 33.59
N ASN A 453 5.24 -9.02 32.51
CA ASN A 453 6.34 -8.06 32.32
C ASN A 453 6.03 -7.07 31.19
N LEU A 454 5.04 -6.20 31.42
CA LEU A 454 4.47 -5.32 30.39
C LEU A 454 5.51 -4.33 29.85
N ASN A 455 5.53 -4.13 28.52
CA ASN A 455 5.93 -2.86 27.92
C ASN A 455 4.72 -2.03 27.47
N MET A 456 4.87 -0.71 27.57
CA MET A 456 3.97 0.29 27.01
C MET A 456 4.66 0.84 25.76
N ASP A 457 4.52 0.10 24.66
CA ASP A 457 5.18 0.37 23.39
C ASP A 457 4.59 1.61 22.71
N MET A 458 5.42 2.63 22.57
CA MET A 458 5.14 3.84 21.81
C MET A 458 5.86 3.71 20.47
N HIS A 459 5.20 3.10 19.48
CA HIS A 459 5.80 2.48 18.30
C HIS A 459 6.28 3.48 17.21
N ARG A 460 6.63 4.71 17.61
CA ARG A 460 6.96 5.86 16.74
C ARG A 460 5.77 6.23 15.84
N GLY A 461 5.97 7.17 14.91
CA GLY A 461 4.90 7.65 14.03
C GLY A 461 3.88 8.55 14.72
N GLY A 462 4.33 9.29 15.73
CA GLY A 462 3.57 10.35 16.39
C GLY A 462 2.37 10.00 17.27
N PRO A 463 2.34 8.90 18.05
CA PRO A 463 1.35 8.72 19.11
C PRO A 463 1.37 9.89 20.12
N HIS A 464 0.23 10.54 20.36
CA HIS A 464 0.10 11.76 21.16
C HIS A 464 -1.22 11.79 21.96
N HIS A 465 -1.31 12.57 23.03
CA HIS A 465 -2.56 12.74 23.80
C HIS A 465 -3.19 11.44 24.32
N ASN A 466 -2.37 10.47 24.70
CA ASN A 466 -2.82 9.19 25.25
C ASN A 466 -2.64 9.13 26.77
N LEU A 467 -3.38 8.24 27.42
CA LEU A 467 -3.31 7.99 28.86
C LEU A 467 -3.01 6.53 29.17
N TRP A 468 -1.94 6.30 29.91
CA TRP A 468 -1.61 5.05 30.56
C TRP A 468 -1.92 5.23 32.04
N THR A 469 -2.84 4.44 32.60
CA THR A 469 -3.26 4.66 34.00
C THR A 469 -3.54 3.39 34.78
N ASN A 470 -3.11 3.33 36.04
CA ASN A 470 -3.41 2.20 36.93
C ASN A 470 -3.01 0.84 36.32
N LEU A 471 -1.72 0.70 35.99
CA LEU A 471 -1.18 -0.50 35.35
C LEU A 471 -0.14 -1.17 36.25
N ASP A 472 -0.32 -2.47 36.49
CA ASP A 472 0.70 -3.34 37.09
C ASP A 472 1.56 -3.96 35.98
N VAL A 473 2.79 -3.44 35.83
CA VAL A 473 3.73 -3.89 34.78
C VAL A 473 4.41 -5.22 35.11
N GLY A 474 4.04 -5.89 36.22
CA GLY A 474 4.62 -7.17 36.61
C GLY A 474 6.09 -7.01 36.98
N LYS A 475 7.00 -7.73 36.31
CA LYS A 475 8.44 -7.61 36.58
C LYS A 475 9.01 -6.21 36.39
N GLY A 476 8.39 -5.37 35.55
CA GLY A 476 8.79 -3.97 35.36
C GLY A 476 10.20 -3.78 34.81
N THR A 477 10.77 -4.77 34.13
CA THR A 477 12.13 -4.68 33.58
C THR A 477 12.18 -4.01 32.20
N ARG A 478 11.02 -3.84 31.56
CA ARG A 478 10.89 -3.31 30.20
C ARG A 478 9.72 -2.33 29.96
N PRO A 479 9.24 -1.54 30.94
CA PRO A 479 8.01 -0.75 30.80
C PRO A 479 8.02 0.23 29.62
N PHE A 480 9.19 0.70 29.20
CA PHE A 480 9.36 1.65 28.09
C PHE A 480 10.07 1.05 26.87
N ALA A 481 10.31 -0.26 26.84
CA ALA A 481 10.87 -0.91 25.66
C ALA A 481 9.90 -0.72 24.50
N SER A 482 10.32 -0.01 23.46
CA SER A 482 9.46 0.38 22.34
C SER A 482 10.11 0.08 20.99
N GLY A 483 9.27 -0.22 19.99
CA GLY A 483 9.67 -0.56 18.63
C GLY A 483 9.53 0.61 17.64
N GLY A 484 9.27 0.26 16.38
CA GLY A 484 9.04 1.20 15.30
C GLY A 484 10.29 1.57 14.50
N ASN A 485 10.10 1.90 13.23
CA ASN A 485 11.17 2.37 12.35
C ASN A 485 11.73 3.72 12.83
N ALA A 486 13.04 3.80 13.05
CA ALA A 486 13.73 5.00 13.52
C ALA A 486 13.52 6.25 12.64
N SER A 487 13.24 6.11 11.34
CA SER A 487 12.91 7.23 10.44
C SER A 487 11.58 7.93 10.76
N ARG A 488 10.75 7.36 11.65
CA ARG A 488 9.42 7.87 12.02
C ARG A 488 9.43 8.73 13.29
N GLY A 489 10.58 9.33 13.59
CA GLY A 489 10.77 10.22 14.73
C GLY A 489 10.85 9.50 16.06
N ALA A 490 10.85 10.26 17.15
CA ALA A 490 10.84 9.76 18.51
C ALA A 490 9.66 8.82 18.77
N HIS A 491 9.81 7.93 19.76
CA HIS A 491 8.83 6.91 20.13
C HIS A 491 7.46 7.53 20.46
N ALA A 492 7.47 8.62 21.24
CA ALA A 492 6.27 9.36 21.63
C ALA A 492 6.31 10.80 21.13
N ALA A 493 5.23 11.24 20.48
CA ALA A 493 4.94 12.66 20.30
C ALA A 493 4.38 13.25 21.61
N ARG A 494 4.02 14.53 21.62
CA ARG A 494 3.69 15.25 22.87
C ARG A 494 2.43 14.77 23.59
N LEU A 495 2.33 15.12 24.87
CA LEU A 495 1.12 15.06 25.69
C LEU A 495 0.61 13.63 25.96
N ASN A 496 1.50 12.64 26.01
CA ASN A 496 1.14 11.36 26.60
C ASN A 496 1.35 11.40 28.11
N THR A 497 0.45 10.76 28.86
CA THR A 497 0.47 10.72 30.31
C THR A 497 0.59 9.29 30.82
N TRP A 498 1.53 9.05 31.72
CA TRP A 498 1.69 7.82 32.50
C TRP A 498 1.37 8.14 33.95
N TRP A 499 0.26 7.63 34.45
CA TRP A 499 -0.23 7.89 35.79
C TRP A 499 -0.44 6.60 36.57
N ASN A 500 0.10 6.50 37.79
CA ASN A 500 -0.09 5.31 38.62
C ASN A 500 0.32 4.00 37.91
N ILE A 501 1.53 4.00 37.34
CA ILE A 501 2.17 2.80 36.79
C ILE A 501 3.07 2.22 37.86
N TYR A 502 2.93 0.93 38.14
CA TYR A 502 3.62 0.28 39.26
C TYR A 502 3.95 -1.18 38.95
N SER A 503 4.81 -1.78 39.77
CA SER A 503 5.06 -3.21 39.78
C SER A 503 4.51 -3.79 41.09
N SER A 504 3.81 -4.92 41.03
CA SER A 504 3.40 -5.66 42.22
C SER A 504 4.54 -6.45 42.90
N LEU A 505 5.73 -6.49 42.29
CA LEU A 505 6.89 -7.09 42.95
C LEU A 505 7.46 -6.15 44.01
N ALA A 506 7.51 -6.63 45.25
CA ALA A 506 8.03 -5.85 46.39
C ALA A 506 9.48 -5.36 46.21
N SER A 507 10.27 -6.00 45.36
CA SER A 507 11.64 -5.60 45.04
C SER A 507 11.72 -4.35 44.14
N VAL A 508 10.63 -3.93 43.51
CA VAL A 508 10.57 -2.79 42.59
C VAL A 508 9.80 -1.64 43.25
N SER A 509 10.51 -0.73 43.90
CA SER A 509 9.92 0.44 44.56
C SER A 509 9.73 1.65 43.65
N THR A 510 10.47 1.74 42.54
CA THR A 510 10.35 2.78 41.51
C THR A 510 10.66 2.24 40.12
N LEU A 511 9.95 2.71 39.09
CA LEU A 511 10.23 2.37 37.69
C LEU A 511 11.22 3.37 37.07
N LYS A 512 12.22 2.88 36.33
CA LYS A 512 13.20 3.74 35.64
C LYS A 512 12.56 4.45 34.45
N LEU A 513 12.70 5.77 34.37
CA LEU A 513 12.24 6.55 33.22
C LEU A 513 13.05 6.26 31.95
N PRO A 514 12.44 6.43 30.75
CA PRO A 514 13.17 6.32 29.49
C PRO A 514 14.12 7.52 29.31
N ASP A 515 14.99 7.44 28.30
CA ASP A 515 15.84 8.56 27.92
C ASP A 515 15.04 9.73 27.30
N CYS A 516 15.69 10.87 27.16
CA CYS A 516 15.08 12.08 26.64
C CYS A 516 14.71 12.05 25.16
N GLY A 517 15.33 11.16 24.38
CA GLY A 517 14.98 10.90 22.98
C GLY A 517 13.68 10.11 22.83
N PHE A 518 13.11 9.59 23.92
CA PHE A 518 11.83 8.88 23.89
C PHE A 518 10.67 9.78 23.43
N GLY A 519 10.65 11.05 23.82
CA GLY A 519 9.63 12.01 23.39
C GLY A 519 9.61 13.29 24.22
N ALA A 520 9.09 14.38 23.64
CA ALA A 520 8.98 15.68 24.31
C ALA A 520 7.63 15.88 25.01
N LEU A 521 7.63 16.65 26.11
CA LEU A 521 6.41 17.05 26.84
C LEU A 521 5.53 15.86 27.28
N GLN A 522 6.17 14.86 27.88
CA GLN A 522 5.53 13.69 28.48
C GLN A 522 5.22 13.95 29.95
N ASP A 523 4.09 13.45 30.44
CA ASP A 523 3.69 13.56 31.84
C ASP A 523 3.85 12.21 32.55
N PHE A 524 4.79 12.12 33.50
CA PHE A 524 4.97 10.94 34.36
C PHE A 524 4.53 11.29 35.78
N ILE A 525 3.48 10.65 36.27
CA ILE A 525 2.83 10.95 37.56
C ILE A 525 2.78 9.68 38.41
N GLY A 526 3.67 9.56 39.38
CA GLY A 526 3.74 8.39 40.26
C GLY A 526 5.15 8.07 40.76
N ALA A 527 5.38 6.80 41.12
CA ALA A 527 6.65 6.31 41.66
C ALA A 527 7.66 5.98 40.54
N PHE A 528 8.18 7.01 39.88
CA PHE A 528 9.22 6.90 38.86
C PHE A 528 10.60 7.33 39.41
N GLY A 529 11.65 6.59 39.03
CA GLY A 529 13.05 6.91 39.31
C GLY A 529 13.67 7.77 38.21
N ALA A 530 14.87 8.31 38.45
CA ALA A 530 15.54 9.21 37.51
C ALA A 530 15.93 8.52 36.17
N PRO A 531 15.93 9.25 35.03
CA PRO A 531 16.39 8.74 33.74
C PRO A 531 17.91 8.50 33.75
N PRO A 532 18.42 7.58 32.90
CA PRO A 532 19.85 7.35 32.78
C PRO A 532 20.58 8.61 32.26
N GLY A 533 21.50 9.16 33.08
CA GLY A 533 22.29 10.35 32.75
C GLY A 533 21.75 11.70 33.23
N GLY A 534 20.62 11.73 33.96
CA GLY A 534 20.02 12.95 34.53
C GLY A 534 20.15 13.07 36.05
N VAL A 535 20.13 14.31 36.57
CA VAL A 535 20.22 14.61 38.01
C VAL A 535 18.94 14.16 38.73
N ALA A 536 19.08 13.54 39.90
CA ALA A 536 17.98 12.96 40.69
C ALA A 536 16.96 14.00 41.17
N ALA A 537 15.67 13.65 41.19
CA ALA A 537 14.65 14.36 41.96
C ALA A 537 13.57 13.41 42.51
N GLY A 538 13.14 13.66 43.75
CA GLY A 538 12.29 12.80 44.58
C GLY A 538 10.78 12.86 44.29
N ARG A 539 10.00 12.25 45.21
CA ARG A 539 8.57 11.92 45.09
C ARG A 539 7.71 13.13 44.67
N ASN A 540 7.04 13.02 43.53
CA ASN A 540 6.20 14.01 42.82
C ASN A 540 6.96 15.01 41.92
N VAL A 541 7.38 14.55 40.74
CA VAL A 541 7.94 15.40 39.68
C VAL A 541 6.96 15.52 38.52
N ARG A 542 6.40 16.72 38.29
CA ARG A 542 5.89 17.09 36.96
C ARG A 542 7.13 17.44 36.15
N TYR A 543 7.61 16.56 35.28
CA TYR A 543 8.80 16.79 34.45
C TYR A 543 8.54 17.98 33.50
N PRO A 544 9.16 19.16 33.69
CA PRO A 544 9.16 20.20 32.67
C PRO A 544 10.27 19.87 31.68
N GLY A 545 10.04 18.81 30.91
CA GLY A 545 10.88 18.44 29.78
C GLY A 545 12.22 17.81 30.12
N CYS A 546 12.57 16.84 29.31
CA CYS A 546 13.85 16.88 28.64
C CYS A 546 13.95 18.20 27.85
N HIS A 547 14.18 19.30 28.55
CA HIS A 547 14.61 20.55 27.96
C HIS A 547 16.14 20.50 27.99
N ASP A 548 16.72 20.42 26.81
CA ASP A 548 18.15 20.28 26.61
C ASP A 548 18.94 21.41 27.29
N GLN A 549 20.22 21.14 27.54
CA GLN A 549 21.17 22.00 28.26
C GLN A 549 21.44 23.39 27.62
N ASN A 550 20.59 23.93 26.73
CA ASN A 550 20.85 25.19 26.02
C ASN A 550 19.63 26.13 25.81
N GLY A 551 18.53 25.99 26.56
CA GLY A 551 17.27 26.70 26.24
C GLY A 551 16.59 27.55 27.33
N ALA A 552 17.29 28.01 28.37
CA ALA A 552 16.68 28.63 29.55
C ALA A 552 16.15 30.09 29.39
N ALA A 553 15.76 30.56 28.19
CA ALA A 553 15.45 31.97 27.98
C ALA A 553 13.97 32.34 27.67
N ASP A 554 13.12 31.46 27.12
CA ASP A 554 11.87 31.95 26.48
C ASP A 554 10.51 31.54 27.10
N LEU A 555 10.48 30.82 28.23
CA LEU A 555 9.20 30.49 28.90
C LEU A 555 8.89 31.33 30.16
N ALA A 556 9.67 32.38 30.43
CA ALA A 556 9.43 33.31 31.53
C ALA A 556 8.38 34.41 31.23
N ARG A 557 7.78 34.44 30.03
CA ARG A 557 6.76 35.43 29.67
C ARG A 557 5.46 34.76 29.24
N GLY A 558 4.62 34.42 30.22
CA GLY A 558 3.20 34.13 29.97
C GLY A 558 2.63 32.95 30.73
N ARG A 559 2.48 33.08 32.05
CA ARG A 559 1.39 32.46 32.84
C ARG A 559 1.44 32.96 34.29
N LYS A 560 1.11 34.23 34.49
CA LYS A 560 0.40 34.66 35.70
C LYS A 560 -1.07 34.50 35.35
N ASP A 561 -1.76 33.67 36.12
CA ASP A 561 -3.22 33.51 36.22
C ASP A 561 -3.58 32.03 36.21
N LEU A 562 -3.69 31.47 37.42
CA LEU A 562 -4.72 30.53 37.86
C LEU A 562 -4.45 30.25 39.34
N GLY A 563 -5.25 30.91 40.18
CA GLY A 563 -5.12 30.92 41.64
C GLY A 563 -5.39 29.56 42.28
N THR A 564 -4.58 29.25 43.29
CA THR A 564 -4.74 28.15 44.22
C THR A 564 -5.77 28.50 45.29
N ARG A 565 -6.88 27.77 45.35
CA ARG A 565 -7.68 27.59 46.58
C ARG A 565 -8.08 26.13 46.70
N ALA A 566 -7.39 25.40 47.57
CA ALA A 566 -7.87 24.14 48.12
C ALA A 566 -7.91 24.28 49.64
N ALA A 567 -9.11 24.16 50.20
CA ALA A 567 -9.42 24.32 51.61
C ALA A 567 -8.95 23.11 52.42
N GLY A 568 -8.21 23.37 53.50
CA GLY A 568 -7.90 22.37 54.53
C GLY A 568 -9.08 22.17 55.49
N ARG A 569 -9.41 20.91 55.78
CA ARG A 569 -10.23 20.53 56.94
C ARG A 569 -9.33 19.69 57.86
N GLN A 570 -9.13 20.18 59.08
CA GLN A 570 -8.56 19.41 60.19
C GLN A 570 -9.59 18.40 60.70
N LEU A 571 -9.12 17.20 61.07
CA LEU A 571 -9.88 16.21 61.83
C LEU A 571 -9.22 16.04 63.21
N HIS A 572 -10.07 15.94 64.24
CA HIS A 572 -9.76 15.92 65.67
C HIS A 572 -8.96 14.69 66.13
N GLU A 573 -8.13 14.89 67.15
CA GLU A 573 -7.36 13.87 67.87
C GLU A 573 -8.26 12.93 68.71
N LEU A 574 -7.96 11.62 68.67
CA LEU A 574 -8.42 10.62 69.64
C LEU A 574 -7.19 9.81 70.11
N THR A 575 -7.11 9.56 71.41
CA THR A 575 -5.96 8.97 72.10
C THR A 575 -5.69 7.49 71.71
N PRO A 576 -4.42 7.08 71.49
CA PRO A 576 -4.07 5.70 71.09
C PRO A 576 -4.19 4.64 72.20
N LEU A 577 -4.63 3.43 71.87
CA LEU A 577 -4.60 2.25 72.75
C LEU A 577 -3.16 1.79 73.02
N THR A 578 -2.77 1.59 74.29
CA THR A 578 -1.49 0.99 74.72
C THR A 578 -1.68 -0.40 75.35
N CYS A 579 -0.91 -1.40 74.92
CA CYS A 579 -0.94 -2.77 75.43
C CYS A 579 0.11 -2.99 76.52
N SER A 580 -0.24 -3.68 77.61
CA SER A 580 0.69 -4.13 78.63
C SER A 580 1.46 -5.39 78.19
N SER A 581 2.77 -5.39 78.45
CA SER A 581 3.66 -6.54 78.16
C SER A 581 3.16 -7.83 78.83
N PRO A 582 3.19 -9.01 78.17
CA PRO A 582 3.87 -9.32 76.89
C PRO A 582 2.99 -9.18 75.62
N LEU A 583 1.82 -8.55 75.70
CA LEU A 583 0.88 -8.50 74.59
C LEU A 583 1.27 -7.45 73.54
N THR A 584 1.09 -7.79 72.26
CA THR A 584 1.39 -6.90 71.12
C THR A 584 0.11 -6.26 70.57
N LYS A 585 0.17 -4.97 70.27
CA LYS A 585 -0.92 -4.24 69.60
C LYS A 585 -1.01 -4.68 68.14
N CYS A 586 -2.15 -5.23 67.76
CA CYS A 586 -2.44 -5.67 66.40
C CYS A 586 -3.63 -4.88 65.82
N GLY A 587 -3.40 -4.22 64.68
CA GLY A 587 -4.34 -3.30 64.02
C GLY A 587 -4.06 -1.82 64.28
N ASN A 588 -4.78 -0.94 63.57
CA ASN A 588 -4.72 0.52 63.74
C ASN A 588 -5.94 1.01 64.54
N ASP A 589 -5.78 2.05 65.36
CA ASP A 589 -6.89 2.64 66.11
C ASP A 589 -8.00 3.13 65.16
N PRO A 590 -9.30 2.97 65.50
CA PRO A 590 -9.87 2.51 66.78
C PRO A 590 -10.08 0.99 66.90
N TYR A 591 -9.59 0.17 65.96
CA TYR A 591 -9.86 -1.28 65.91
C TYR A 591 -8.72 -2.16 66.46
N ALA A 592 -7.66 -1.55 66.97
CA ALA A 592 -6.51 -2.27 67.49
C ALA A 592 -6.86 -3.11 68.74
N LYS A 593 -6.30 -4.32 68.84
CA LYS A 593 -6.45 -5.21 70.00
C LYS A 593 -5.08 -5.71 70.48
N CYS A 594 -4.95 -6.00 71.77
CA CYS A 594 -3.74 -6.60 72.33
C CYS A 594 -3.83 -8.13 72.24
N VAL A 595 -2.85 -8.78 71.62
CA VAL A 595 -2.82 -10.26 71.44
C VAL A 595 -1.46 -10.84 71.81
N ASP A 596 -1.43 -12.11 72.24
CA ASP A 596 -0.19 -12.81 72.60
C ASP A 596 0.43 -13.50 71.38
N LEU A 597 1.51 -12.94 70.83
CA LEU A 597 2.16 -13.52 69.66
C LEU A 597 2.92 -14.82 69.95
N GLN A 598 3.14 -15.19 71.21
CA GLN A 598 3.95 -16.35 71.57
C GLN A 598 3.13 -17.64 71.62
N ASN A 599 1.86 -17.55 72.00
CA ASN A 599 1.02 -18.73 72.28
C ASN A 599 -0.39 -18.64 71.68
N ASP A 600 -0.83 -17.49 71.19
CA ASP A 600 -2.15 -17.39 70.55
C ASP A 600 -2.11 -18.08 69.18
N VAL A 601 -2.84 -19.20 69.08
CA VAL A 601 -3.01 -19.97 67.85
C VAL A 601 -3.57 -19.15 66.69
N ASN A 602 -4.19 -17.98 66.94
CA ASN A 602 -4.70 -17.10 65.89
C ASN A 602 -3.74 -15.95 65.52
N ASN A 603 -2.64 -15.76 66.26
CA ASN A 603 -1.70 -14.64 66.12
C ASN A 603 -0.23 -15.08 66.31
N CYS A 604 0.13 -16.29 65.90
CA CYS A 604 1.41 -16.93 66.23
C CYS A 604 2.62 -16.32 65.51
N GLY A 605 3.44 -15.58 66.24
CA GLY A 605 4.65 -14.88 65.80
C GLY A 605 4.41 -13.50 65.21
N THR A 606 3.23 -13.28 64.60
CA THR A 606 2.81 -11.98 64.07
C THR A 606 1.28 -11.85 64.14
N CYS A 607 0.77 -10.62 64.21
CA CYS A 607 -0.67 -10.33 64.18
C CYS A 607 -1.41 -11.09 63.06
N ALA A 608 -2.56 -11.68 63.38
CA ALA A 608 -3.45 -12.44 62.50
C ALA A 608 -2.84 -13.70 61.84
N LYS A 609 -1.65 -14.15 62.26
CA LYS A 609 -1.07 -15.42 61.80
C LYS A 609 -1.67 -16.60 62.55
N LYS A 610 -2.75 -17.16 62.02
CA LYS A 610 -3.41 -18.34 62.59
C LYS A 610 -2.66 -19.64 62.24
N CYS A 611 -2.36 -20.47 63.23
CA CYS A 611 -1.85 -21.81 63.02
C CYS A 611 -2.94 -22.75 62.45
N PRO A 612 -2.60 -23.65 61.52
CA PRO A 612 -3.55 -24.61 60.95
C PRO A 612 -4.13 -25.58 62.00
N ALA A 613 -5.27 -26.19 61.68
CA ALA A 613 -5.91 -27.18 62.56
C ALA A 613 -4.97 -28.36 62.83
N GLY A 614 -4.73 -28.67 64.11
CA GLY A 614 -3.80 -29.72 64.56
C GLY A 614 -2.38 -29.24 64.89
N ALA A 615 -2.03 -27.99 64.56
CA ALA A 615 -0.77 -27.37 64.98
C ALA A 615 -0.95 -26.54 66.25
N THR A 616 0.12 -26.39 67.04
CA THR A 616 0.16 -25.51 68.22
C THR A 616 1.11 -24.34 67.99
N CYS A 617 0.85 -23.20 68.65
CA CYS A 617 1.76 -22.07 68.65
C CYS A 617 2.69 -22.20 69.87
N LEU A 618 4.00 -22.32 69.62
CA LEU A 618 5.01 -22.33 70.67
C LEU A 618 6.10 -21.33 70.29
N ALA A 619 6.34 -20.35 71.17
CA ALA A 619 7.33 -19.31 70.99
C ALA A 619 7.21 -18.54 69.64
N GLY A 620 5.97 -18.31 69.18
CA GLY A 620 5.69 -17.57 67.95
C GLY A 620 5.89 -18.36 66.64
N VAL A 621 6.09 -19.68 66.73
CA VAL A 621 6.20 -20.57 65.56
C VAL A 621 5.11 -21.65 65.65
N CYS A 622 4.40 -21.89 64.53
CA CYS A 622 3.47 -23.00 64.44
C CYS A 622 4.28 -24.30 64.24
N THR A 623 4.15 -25.27 65.14
CA THR A 623 4.90 -26.53 65.09
C THR A 623 3.97 -27.75 65.03
N CYS A 624 4.45 -28.84 64.42
CA CYS A 624 3.80 -30.15 64.37
C CYS A 624 4.69 -31.18 65.08
N TYR A 625 4.08 -32.14 65.79
CA TYR A 625 4.75 -33.20 66.53
C TYR A 625 4.36 -34.57 65.94
N ASP A 626 5.04 -35.02 64.88
CA ASP A 626 5.01 -36.43 64.45
C ASP A 626 6.38 -36.84 63.88
N VAL A 627 7.00 -37.87 64.45
CA VAL A 627 8.45 -38.15 64.41
C VAL A 627 8.78 -39.33 63.48
N THR A 628 7.83 -39.82 62.67
CA THR A 628 7.94 -41.14 62.00
C THR A 628 8.18 -41.12 60.48
N CYS A 629 8.33 -39.95 59.83
CA CYS A 629 8.35 -39.84 58.35
C CYS A 629 9.72 -39.56 57.69
N ASN A 630 10.85 -39.67 58.41
CA ASN A 630 12.19 -39.37 57.90
C ASN A 630 13.08 -40.61 57.66
N ASP A 631 12.50 -41.81 57.58
CA ASP A 631 13.23 -43.07 57.36
C ASP A 631 13.09 -43.58 55.92
N THR A 632 14.19 -43.98 55.27
CA THR A 632 14.15 -44.61 53.93
C THR A 632 13.37 -45.93 53.95
N PRO A 633 12.44 -46.19 52.99
CA PRO A 633 12.25 -45.51 51.71
C PRO A 633 11.21 -44.36 51.71
N PHE A 634 10.70 -43.96 52.87
CA PHE A 634 9.68 -42.93 52.99
C PHE A 634 10.28 -41.54 53.18
N SER A 635 9.64 -40.53 52.60
CA SER A 635 10.05 -39.13 52.77
C SER A 635 8.85 -38.21 52.80
N ILE A 636 8.99 -37.09 53.52
CA ILE A 636 8.01 -36.01 53.50
C ILE A 636 8.10 -35.29 52.15
N CYS A 637 7.08 -35.48 51.32
CA CYS A 637 7.00 -34.85 49.99
C CYS A 637 5.88 -33.80 49.95
N GLY A 638 6.17 -32.64 49.35
CA GLY A 638 5.26 -31.49 49.23
C GLY A 638 5.84 -30.21 49.84
N THR A 639 5.15 -29.09 49.66
CA THR A 639 5.45 -27.82 50.34
C THR A 639 4.23 -27.40 51.15
N PHE A 640 4.44 -26.63 52.22
CA PHE A 640 3.36 -26.15 53.07
C PHE A 640 2.25 -25.49 52.22
N PRO A 641 0.96 -25.87 52.35
CA PRO A 641 0.34 -26.74 53.38
C PRO A 641 0.05 -28.21 52.97
N TYR A 642 0.60 -28.74 51.86
CA TYR A 642 0.20 -30.03 51.27
C TYR A 642 1.25 -31.16 51.39
N TRP A 643 1.97 -31.25 52.52
CA TRP A 643 3.00 -32.26 52.73
C TRP A 643 2.41 -33.60 53.18
N ALA A 644 2.94 -34.71 52.67
CA ALA A 644 2.55 -36.08 53.03
C ALA A 644 3.74 -37.05 52.95
N CYS A 645 3.70 -38.14 53.71
CA CYS A 645 4.68 -39.24 53.62
C CYS A 645 4.49 -40.02 52.31
N ARG A 646 5.57 -40.25 51.54
CA ARG A 646 5.55 -40.97 50.25
C ARG A 646 6.69 -41.99 50.14
N ASP A 647 6.42 -43.15 49.54
CA ASP A 647 7.41 -44.20 49.26
C ASP A 647 8.17 -43.92 47.96
N LEU A 648 9.45 -43.60 48.04
CA LEU A 648 10.25 -43.24 46.87
C LEU A 648 10.59 -44.42 45.95
N LEU A 649 10.34 -45.68 46.35
CA LEU A 649 10.69 -46.85 45.54
C LEU A 649 9.61 -47.24 44.54
N THR A 650 8.34 -47.01 44.89
CA THR A 650 7.19 -47.53 44.14
C THR A 650 6.19 -46.45 43.75
N ASP A 651 6.20 -45.29 44.41
CA ASP A 651 5.28 -44.21 44.09
C ASP A 651 5.65 -43.56 42.75
N GLU A 652 4.78 -43.77 41.77
CA GLU A 652 4.86 -43.19 40.43
C GLU A 652 4.84 -41.66 40.45
N SER A 653 4.44 -41.01 41.54
CA SER A 653 4.48 -39.55 41.71
C SER A 653 5.74 -39.04 42.43
N ASN A 654 6.58 -39.93 42.99
CA ASN A 654 7.74 -39.56 43.81
C ASN A 654 8.94 -40.52 43.58
N CYS A 655 9.11 -41.00 42.35
CA CYS A 655 10.05 -42.08 42.01
C CYS A 655 11.52 -41.68 42.21
N GLY A 656 12.11 -42.09 43.34
CA GLY A 656 13.49 -41.80 43.75
C GLY A 656 13.72 -40.45 44.42
N ALA A 657 12.76 -39.53 44.31
CA ALA A 657 12.79 -38.23 44.95
C ALA A 657 11.37 -37.63 44.96
N CYS A 658 11.07 -36.83 45.98
CA CYS A 658 9.82 -36.10 46.07
C CYS A 658 9.55 -35.26 44.80
N GLY A 659 8.37 -35.43 44.21
CA GLY A 659 7.95 -34.73 42.99
C GLY A 659 8.48 -35.31 41.68
N ARG A 660 9.22 -36.43 41.71
CA ARG A 660 9.68 -37.12 40.49
C ARG A 660 8.58 -38.03 39.94
N VAL A 661 7.69 -37.45 39.14
CA VAL A 661 6.54 -38.15 38.54
C VAL A 661 6.94 -38.94 37.29
N CYS A 662 6.59 -40.22 37.25
CA CYS A 662 6.67 -41.07 36.06
C CYS A 662 5.51 -40.77 35.10
N PRO A 663 5.77 -40.66 33.79
CA PRO A 663 4.73 -40.33 32.83
C PRO A 663 3.71 -41.45 32.64
N ALA A 664 2.54 -41.10 32.09
CA ALA A 664 1.51 -42.06 31.75
C ALA A 664 2.06 -43.21 30.88
N ARG A 665 1.63 -44.45 31.15
CA ARG A 665 2.16 -45.70 30.55
C ARG A 665 3.62 -46.02 30.91
N SER A 666 4.07 -45.58 32.09
CA SER A 666 5.35 -46.01 32.67
C SER A 666 5.19 -46.37 34.14
N VAL A 667 6.14 -47.13 34.69
CA VAL A 667 6.19 -47.53 36.11
C VAL A 667 7.51 -47.08 36.74
N CYS A 668 7.48 -46.78 38.05
CA CYS A 668 8.69 -46.54 38.83
C CYS A 668 9.42 -47.86 39.09
N VAL A 669 10.69 -47.97 38.69
CA VAL A 669 11.50 -49.18 38.92
C VAL A 669 12.58 -48.86 39.95
N LYS A 670 12.44 -49.43 41.16
CA LYS A 670 13.41 -49.37 42.26
C LYS A 670 13.86 -47.94 42.61
N GLY A 671 12.96 -46.96 42.52
CA GLY A 671 13.26 -45.56 42.84
C GLY A 671 14.39 -44.92 42.02
N THR A 672 14.75 -45.45 40.85
CA THR A 672 15.86 -44.88 40.05
C THR A 672 15.43 -44.46 38.65
N THR A 673 14.55 -45.21 37.98
CA THR A 673 14.12 -44.91 36.60
C THR A 673 12.64 -45.18 36.37
N CYS A 674 12.00 -44.33 35.57
CA CYS A 674 10.67 -44.59 35.01
C CYS A 674 10.85 -45.42 33.74
N ARG A 675 10.07 -46.49 33.55
CA ARG A 675 10.18 -47.39 32.39
C ARG A 675 8.84 -47.52 31.68
N CYS A 676 8.82 -47.31 30.36
CA CYS A 676 7.62 -47.50 29.54
C CYS A 676 7.12 -48.95 29.60
N ILE A 677 5.80 -49.11 29.66
CA ILE A 677 5.12 -50.40 29.61
C ILE A 677 3.93 -50.32 28.64
N ASP A 678 3.65 -51.42 27.95
CA ASP A 678 2.37 -51.62 27.27
C ASP A 678 1.39 -52.24 28.29
N ARG A 679 0.18 -51.68 28.40
CA ARG A 679 -0.86 -52.20 29.31
C ARG A 679 -1.63 -53.38 28.71
N SER A 680 -1.40 -53.71 27.44
CA SER A 680 -2.07 -54.83 26.75
C SER A 680 -1.34 -56.17 26.89
N SER A 681 -0.04 -56.15 27.21
CA SER A 681 0.74 -57.34 27.51
C SER A 681 1.78 -57.00 28.60
N TYR A 682 1.82 -57.76 29.68
CA TYR A 682 2.90 -57.73 30.69
C TYR A 682 4.23 -58.28 30.10
N ASP A 683 4.50 -58.03 28.81
CA ASP A 683 5.63 -58.53 28.04
C ASP A 683 6.65 -57.43 27.77
N ASN A 684 7.92 -57.80 27.83
CA ASN A 684 9.08 -56.93 27.95
C ASN A 684 9.70 -56.55 26.58
N THR A 685 8.88 -56.52 25.52
CA THR A 685 9.32 -56.42 24.11
C THR A 685 8.77 -55.19 23.36
N THR A 686 8.25 -54.21 24.10
CA THR A 686 7.47 -53.09 23.55
C THR A 686 8.30 -52.07 22.74
N PRO A 687 7.75 -51.48 21.65
CA PRO A 687 8.44 -50.50 20.78
C PRO A 687 8.42 -49.05 21.31
N PHE A 688 7.96 -48.84 22.54
CA PHE A 688 7.82 -47.50 23.12
C PHE A 688 9.11 -47.05 23.78
N ASN A 689 9.64 -45.92 23.31
CA ASN A 689 10.85 -45.31 23.85
C ASN A 689 10.48 -44.14 24.76
N LEU A 690 11.24 -43.99 25.85
CA LEU A 690 11.08 -42.89 26.79
C LEU A 690 11.72 -41.63 26.17
N CYS A 691 10.90 -40.71 25.68
CA CYS A 691 11.31 -39.48 25.03
C CYS A 691 11.15 -38.27 25.96
N GLY A 692 12.12 -37.35 25.97
CA GLY A 692 12.15 -36.15 26.81
C GLY A 692 13.28 -36.16 27.84
N SER A 693 13.23 -35.21 28.77
CA SER A 693 14.17 -35.08 29.89
C SER A 693 13.42 -34.72 31.17
N ALA A 694 13.99 -35.01 32.34
CA ALA A 694 13.31 -34.77 33.62
C ALA A 694 12.94 -33.28 33.79
N PRO A 695 11.70 -32.95 34.21
CA PRO A 695 10.60 -33.82 34.64
C PRO A 695 9.56 -34.20 33.55
N TYR A 696 9.79 -33.92 32.26
CA TYR A 696 8.81 -34.03 31.17
C TYR A 696 9.03 -35.24 30.24
N TRP A 697 9.15 -36.45 30.80
CA TRP A 697 9.30 -37.67 30.00
C TRP A 697 7.95 -38.10 29.42
N SER A 698 7.93 -38.82 28.31
CA SER A 698 6.73 -39.44 27.75
C SER A 698 7.10 -40.68 26.93
N CYS A 699 6.24 -41.69 26.89
CA CYS A 699 6.46 -42.89 26.09
C CYS A 699 5.93 -42.68 24.67
N GLN A 700 6.79 -42.82 23.66
CA GLN A 700 6.47 -42.58 22.24
C GLN A 700 6.80 -43.81 21.38
N ASP A 701 5.97 -44.10 20.38
CA ASP A 701 6.20 -45.20 19.42
C ASP A 701 7.06 -44.71 18.26
N LEU A 702 8.34 -45.09 18.22
CA LEU A 702 9.23 -44.60 17.17
C LEU A 702 8.93 -45.20 15.78
N LEU A 703 8.10 -46.24 15.67
CA LEU A 703 7.83 -46.90 14.39
C LEU A 703 6.67 -46.26 13.63
N THR A 704 5.72 -45.66 14.35
CA THR A 704 4.47 -45.14 13.76
C THR A 704 4.13 -43.72 14.21
N ASP A 705 4.74 -43.19 15.27
CA ASP A 705 4.50 -41.82 15.70
C ASP A 705 5.20 -40.83 14.78
N GLU A 706 4.39 -40.07 14.04
CA GLU A 706 4.83 -39.01 13.15
C GLU A 706 5.61 -37.89 13.83
N ASN A 707 5.60 -37.79 15.17
CA ASN A 707 6.40 -36.79 15.90
C ASN A 707 7.73 -37.36 16.45
N ASN A 708 7.92 -38.67 16.42
CA ASN A 708 9.07 -39.37 17.00
C ASN A 708 9.62 -40.48 16.07
N CYS A 709 9.46 -40.31 14.76
CA CYS A 709 9.68 -41.34 13.76
C CYS A 709 11.15 -41.77 13.62
N GLY A 710 11.47 -42.97 14.13
CA GLY A 710 12.80 -43.57 14.17
C GLY A 710 13.65 -43.13 15.36
N THR A 711 13.46 -41.90 15.84
CA THR A 711 14.15 -41.36 17.04
C THR A 711 13.26 -40.34 17.74
N CYS A 712 13.35 -40.25 19.07
CA CYS A 712 12.63 -39.23 19.84
C CYS A 712 12.83 -37.82 19.26
N GLY A 713 11.72 -37.11 19.04
CA GLY A 713 11.71 -35.75 18.48
C GLY A 713 11.92 -35.66 16.95
N LYS A 714 12.11 -36.78 16.23
CA LYS A 714 12.17 -36.79 14.77
C LYS A 714 10.75 -36.73 14.20
N LYS A 715 10.23 -35.50 14.10
CA LYS A 715 8.94 -35.24 13.46
C LYS A 715 9.02 -35.42 11.95
N CYS A 716 8.07 -36.13 11.38
CA CYS A 716 7.92 -36.25 9.94
C CYS A 716 7.55 -34.91 9.31
N PRO A 717 8.18 -34.58 8.16
CA PRO A 717 7.82 -33.37 7.45
C PRO A 717 6.36 -33.38 6.96
N ALA A 718 5.81 -32.19 6.69
CA ALA A 718 4.39 -32.05 6.37
C ALA A 718 3.95 -32.92 5.17
N GLY A 719 2.89 -33.70 5.37
CA GLY A 719 2.34 -34.63 4.39
C GLY A 719 2.99 -36.01 4.34
N ALA A 720 4.07 -36.23 5.11
CA ALA A 720 4.71 -37.54 5.25
C ALA A 720 4.17 -38.31 6.46
N THR A 721 4.09 -39.63 6.34
CA THR A 721 3.68 -40.55 7.42
C THR A 721 4.88 -41.35 7.92
N CYS A 722 4.89 -41.67 9.21
CA CYS A 722 5.90 -42.55 9.78
C CYS A 722 5.56 -44.02 9.49
N ILE A 723 6.43 -44.69 8.74
CA ILE A 723 6.30 -46.13 8.47
C ILE A 723 7.62 -46.79 8.83
N ASN A 724 7.59 -47.68 9.82
CA ASN A 724 8.75 -48.43 10.33
C ASN A 724 9.94 -47.54 10.74
N GLY A 725 9.67 -46.36 11.30
CA GLY A 725 10.69 -45.42 11.75
C GLY A 725 11.25 -44.47 10.68
N ASP A 726 10.71 -44.53 9.46
CA ASP A 726 11.06 -43.62 8.37
C ASP A 726 9.85 -42.81 7.89
N CYS A 727 10.09 -41.52 7.66
CA CYS A 727 9.07 -40.61 7.13
C CYS A 727 8.98 -40.78 5.62
N VAL A 728 7.84 -41.23 5.11
CA VAL A 728 7.62 -41.55 3.69
C VAL A 728 6.44 -40.76 3.13
N CYS A 729 6.50 -40.42 1.83
CA CYS A 729 5.36 -39.82 1.15
C CYS A 729 4.32 -40.86 0.75
N PRO A 730 3.05 -40.47 0.63
CA PRO A 730 2.03 -41.26 -0.07
C PRO A 730 2.50 -41.65 -1.48
N ALA A 731 1.99 -42.77 -2.00
CA ALA A 731 2.46 -43.41 -3.23
C ALA A 731 2.36 -42.52 -4.50
N ASP A 732 1.53 -41.48 -4.47
CA ASP A 732 1.26 -40.53 -5.56
C ASP A 732 1.91 -39.16 -5.35
N GLN A 733 2.72 -39.00 -4.30
CA GLN A 733 3.39 -37.74 -3.96
C GLN A 733 4.90 -37.89 -3.96
N THR A 734 5.57 -36.82 -4.37
CA THR A 734 7.03 -36.77 -4.44
C THR A 734 7.57 -35.93 -3.29
N ARG A 735 8.74 -36.31 -2.76
CA ARG A 735 9.50 -35.50 -1.80
C ARG A 735 10.03 -34.26 -2.53
N CYS A 736 9.43 -33.10 -2.26
CA CYS A 736 9.89 -31.82 -2.78
C CYS A 736 10.60 -31.01 -1.69
N GLY A 737 11.86 -30.67 -1.94
CA GLY A 737 12.78 -30.03 -0.99
C GLY A 737 13.99 -30.91 -0.68
N SER A 738 14.93 -30.39 0.12
CA SER A 738 16.15 -31.09 0.53
C SER A 738 16.03 -31.60 1.97
N SER A 739 16.57 -32.77 2.28
CA SER A 739 16.67 -33.25 3.68
C SER A 739 17.37 -32.21 4.58
N PRO A 740 16.85 -31.92 5.80
CA PRO A 740 15.66 -32.50 6.44
C PRO A 740 14.33 -31.79 6.11
N TYR A 741 14.34 -30.74 5.30
CA TYR A 741 13.22 -29.84 5.00
C TYR A 741 12.53 -30.13 3.65
N TRP A 742 12.01 -31.35 3.49
CA TRP A 742 11.19 -31.72 2.32
C TRP A 742 9.71 -31.83 2.70
N THR A 743 8.80 -31.75 1.74
CA THR A 743 7.36 -32.02 1.95
C THR A 743 6.84 -32.91 0.83
N CYS A 744 5.71 -33.57 1.06
CA CYS A 744 5.08 -34.37 0.01
C CYS A 744 4.19 -33.49 -0.85
N LYS A 745 4.51 -33.43 -2.16
CA LYS A 745 3.74 -32.65 -3.13
C LYS A 745 3.30 -33.54 -4.29
N SER A 746 2.08 -33.32 -4.76
CA SER A 746 1.56 -33.96 -5.98
C SER A 746 2.16 -33.27 -7.19
N LEU A 747 3.02 -33.94 -7.93
CA LEU A 747 3.50 -33.40 -9.21
C LEU A 747 2.39 -33.37 -10.27
N GLN A 748 1.22 -33.93 -10.02
CA GLN A 748 0.14 -33.99 -11.01
C GLN A 748 -0.82 -32.80 -10.91
N THR A 749 -0.94 -32.23 -9.72
CA THR A 749 -2.01 -31.27 -9.39
C THR A 749 -1.55 -30.09 -8.53
N ASP A 750 -0.36 -30.14 -7.94
CA ASP A 750 0.18 -29.03 -7.14
C ASP A 750 0.69 -27.93 -8.08
N GLU A 751 0.01 -26.79 -8.09
CA GLU A 751 0.35 -25.62 -8.91
C GLU A 751 1.74 -25.06 -8.63
N ASP A 752 2.34 -25.30 -7.47
CA ASP A 752 3.70 -24.86 -7.15
C ASP A 752 4.78 -25.92 -7.49
N ASN A 753 4.37 -27.15 -7.84
CA ASN A 753 5.25 -28.29 -8.07
C ASN A 753 4.82 -29.12 -9.29
N CYS A 754 4.24 -28.47 -10.29
CA CYS A 754 3.58 -29.14 -11.39
C CYS A 754 4.59 -29.90 -12.26
N GLY A 755 4.52 -31.22 -12.34
CA GLY A 755 5.38 -32.16 -13.07
C GLY A 755 6.80 -32.32 -12.54
N VAL A 756 7.34 -31.34 -11.81
CA VAL A 756 8.61 -31.43 -11.08
C VAL A 756 8.57 -30.49 -9.87
N CYS A 757 9.25 -30.88 -8.79
CA CYS A 757 9.35 -30.07 -7.59
C CYS A 757 9.85 -28.64 -7.89
N GLY A 758 9.16 -27.64 -7.37
CA GLY A 758 9.47 -26.22 -7.56
C GLY A 758 9.06 -25.62 -8.92
N ARG A 759 8.43 -26.38 -9.82
CA ARG A 759 7.86 -25.83 -11.05
C ARG A 759 6.48 -25.24 -10.78
N LYS A 760 6.47 -23.94 -10.47
CA LYS A 760 5.26 -23.15 -10.25
C LYS A 760 4.57 -22.78 -11.57
N CYS A 761 3.27 -23.02 -11.66
CA CYS A 761 2.42 -22.54 -12.73
C CYS A 761 2.21 -21.02 -12.62
N PRO A 762 2.23 -20.30 -13.75
CA PRO A 762 2.05 -18.87 -13.72
C PRO A 762 0.60 -18.48 -13.41
N ALA A 763 0.38 -17.22 -13.06
CA ALA A 763 -0.95 -16.71 -12.74
C ALA A 763 -1.93 -16.93 -13.90
N GLY A 764 -3.08 -17.54 -13.60
CA GLY A 764 -4.09 -17.91 -14.60
C GLY A 764 -3.86 -19.26 -15.29
N ALA A 765 -2.92 -20.07 -14.80
CA ALA A 765 -2.75 -21.46 -15.19
C ALA A 765 -2.97 -22.41 -14.01
N THR A 766 -3.55 -23.56 -14.29
CA THR A 766 -3.76 -24.67 -13.35
C THR A 766 -2.85 -25.85 -13.70
N CYS A 767 -2.48 -26.65 -12.70
CA CYS A 767 -1.70 -27.86 -12.94
C CYS A 767 -2.61 -29.03 -13.28
N ASN A 768 -2.49 -29.55 -14.50
CA ASN A 768 -3.27 -30.69 -14.98
C ASN A 768 -2.33 -31.78 -15.52
N ALA A 769 -2.41 -32.97 -14.94
CA ALA A 769 -1.56 -34.12 -15.28
C ALA A 769 -0.04 -33.77 -15.32
N GLY A 770 0.37 -32.89 -14.41
CA GLY A 770 1.76 -32.44 -14.31
C GLY A 770 2.19 -31.42 -15.36
N ASN A 771 1.28 -30.85 -16.15
CA ASN A 771 1.54 -29.73 -17.03
C ASN A 771 0.76 -28.50 -16.56
N CYS A 772 1.39 -27.33 -16.60
CA CYS A 772 0.65 -26.09 -16.42
C CYS A 772 -0.20 -25.87 -17.67
N GLU A 773 -1.48 -25.59 -17.51
CA GLU A 773 -2.43 -25.29 -18.57
C GLU A 773 -3.12 -23.97 -18.25
N CYS A 774 -3.21 -23.04 -19.20
CA CYS A 774 -3.89 -21.77 -18.97
C CYS A 774 -5.41 -21.97 -18.89
N ASP A 775 -6.05 -21.32 -17.92
CA ASP A 775 -7.50 -21.38 -17.77
C ASP A 775 -8.18 -20.71 -18.96
N SER A 776 -9.09 -21.42 -19.62
CA SER A 776 -9.85 -20.87 -20.75
C SER A 776 -10.77 -19.73 -20.30
N VAL A 777 -10.52 -18.50 -20.76
CA VAL A 777 -11.39 -17.34 -20.49
C VAL A 777 -12.22 -17.02 -21.73
N ASN A 778 -13.55 -17.19 -21.65
CA ASN A 778 -14.52 -16.74 -22.65
C ASN A 778 -14.23 -17.17 -24.11
N GLY A 779 -13.70 -18.37 -24.33
CA GLY A 779 -13.43 -18.90 -25.68
C GLY A 779 -12.24 -18.26 -26.41
N LYS A 780 -11.40 -17.48 -25.72
CA LYS A 780 -10.13 -16.98 -26.28
C LYS A 780 -9.06 -18.06 -26.23
N GLU A 781 -8.26 -18.17 -27.29
CA GLU A 781 -7.06 -19.01 -27.30
C GLU A 781 -5.98 -18.36 -26.42
N ILE A 782 -5.70 -18.97 -25.26
CA ILE A 782 -4.73 -18.50 -24.28
C ILE A 782 -3.63 -19.55 -24.18
N SER A 783 -2.40 -19.16 -24.43
CA SER A 783 -1.22 -20.05 -24.37
C SER A 783 -0.22 -19.62 -23.32
N LEU A 784 0.57 -20.60 -22.85
CA LEU A 784 1.76 -20.38 -22.03
C LEU A 784 2.87 -19.81 -22.90
N CYS A 785 3.13 -18.51 -22.75
CA CYS A 785 4.20 -17.82 -23.44
C CYS A 785 5.37 -17.55 -22.51
N GLY A 786 6.59 -17.78 -22.98
CA GLY A 786 7.84 -17.63 -22.24
C GLY A 786 8.59 -18.95 -22.03
N SER A 787 9.55 -18.96 -21.11
CA SER A 787 10.31 -20.14 -20.70
C SER A 787 10.25 -20.31 -19.19
N SER A 788 10.42 -21.54 -18.69
CA SER A 788 10.48 -21.83 -17.25
C SER A 788 11.53 -20.94 -16.57
N PRO A 789 11.27 -20.31 -15.42
CA PRO A 789 10.02 -20.25 -14.65
C PRO A 789 9.13 -19.01 -14.96
N TYR A 790 9.44 -18.25 -16.01
CA TYR A 790 8.83 -16.96 -16.35
C TYR A 790 7.70 -17.07 -17.37
N TRP A 791 7.02 -18.20 -17.43
CA TRP A 791 5.85 -18.34 -18.29
C TRP A 791 4.75 -17.36 -17.87
N THR A 792 3.97 -16.89 -18.83
CA THR A 792 2.77 -16.11 -18.59
C THR A 792 1.67 -16.56 -19.54
N CYS A 793 0.44 -16.61 -19.07
CA CYS A 793 -0.71 -16.86 -19.93
C CYS A 793 -0.98 -15.60 -20.76
N LYS A 794 -0.84 -15.71 -22.08
CA LYS A 794 -1.08 -14.62 -23.03
C LYS A 794 -2.15 -15.02 -24.01
N SER A 795 -3.02 -14.07 -24.36
CA SER A 795 -4.00 -14.31 -25.42
C SER A 795 -3.30 -14.27 -26.76
N LEU A 796 -3.51 -15.29 -27.60
CA LEU A 796 -2.97 -15.27 -28.96
C LEU A 796 -3.87 -14.48 -29.91
N THR A 797 -5.09 -14.13 -29.51
CA THR A 797 -6.08 -13.53 -30.42
C THR A 797 -6.08 -12.01 -30.45
N ASP A 798 -5.63 -11.36 -29.38
CA ASP A 798 -5.68 -9.89 -29.24
C ASP A 798 -4.45 -9.25 -28.56
N ASP A 799 -3.45 -10.05 -28.16
CA ASP A 799 -2.19 -9.53 -27.62
C ASP A 799 -1.24 -9.16 -28.77
N GLU A 800 -0.93 -7.87 -28.90
CA GLU A 800 -0.03 -7.35 -29.92
C GLU A 800 1.40 -7.88 -29.83
N ASP A 801 1.84 -8.42 -28.68
CA ASP A 801 3.17 -9.02 -28.52
C ASP A 801 3.17 -10.55 -28.73
N ASN A 802 2.01 -11.20 -28.82
CA ASN A 802 1.86 -12.65 -28.88
C ASN A 802 0.81 -13.11 -29.93
N CYS A 803 0.68 -12.37 -31.04
CA CYS A 803 -0.43 -12.51 -31.96
C CYS A 803 -0.36 -13.77 -32.84
N GLY A 804 -1.23 -14.74 -32.57
CA GLY A 804 -1.34 -16.04 -33.22
C GLY A 804 -0.37 -17.09 -32.67
N THR A 805 0.79 -16.68 -32.17
CA THR A 805 1.77 -17.54 -31.48
C THR A 805 2.56 -16.73 -30.45
N CYS A 806 3.01 -17.37 -29.38
CA CYS A 806 3.85 -16.72 -28.36
C CYS A 806 5.08 -16.02 -28.97
N GLY A 807 5.31 -14.77 -28.57
CA GLY A 807 6.43 -13.94 -29.04
C GLY A 807 6.28 -13.37 -30.45
N LYS A 808 5.16 -13.62 -31.15
CA LYS A 808 4.88 -12.99 -32.45
C LYS A 808 4.32 -11.58 -32.22
N LYS A 809 5.25 -10.63 -32.08
CA LYS A 809 4.92 -9.21 -31.98
C LYS A 809 4.41 -8.66 -33.31
N CYS A 810 3.32 -7.91 -33.27
CA CYS A 810 2.80 -7.21 -34.42
C CYS A 810 3.74 -6.09 -34.86
N PRO A 811 3.99 -5.95 -36.17
CA PRO A 811 4.81 -4.86 -36.68
C PRO A 811 4.21 -3.49 -36.38
N ALA A 812 5.06 -2.45 -36.39
CA ALA A 812 4.65 -1.11 -35.99
C ALA A 812 3.41 -0.61 -36.75
N GLY A 813 2.39 -0.17 -36.00
CA GLY A 813 1.12 0.33 -36.51
C GLY A 813 0.04 -0.72 -36.74
N ALA A 814 0.32 -2.02 -36.56
CA ALA A 814 -0.65 -3.09 -36.67
C ALA A 814 -1.21 -3.50 -35.29
N THR A 815 -2.46 -3.98 -35.29
CA THR A 815 -3.15 -4.51 -34.09
C THR A 815 -3.45 -5.99 -34.26
N CYS A 816 -3.42 -6.75 -33.17
CA CYS A 816 -3.78 -8.16 -33.19
C CYS A 816 -5.30 -8.36 -33.21
N ILE A 817 -5.81 -9.03 -34.24
CA ILE A 817 -7.24 -9.35 -34.38
C ILE A 817 -7.34 -10.82 -34.79
N ASN A 818 -7.96 -11.64 -33.94
CA ASN A 818 -8.17 -13.08 -34.16
C ASN A 818 -6.89 -13.87 -34.50
N GLY A 819 -5.75 -13.48 -33.94
CA GLY A 819 -4.46 -14.16 -34.16
C GLY A 819 -3.62 -13.64 -35.32
N ASP A 820 -4.14 -12.63 -36.04
CA ASP A 820 -3.43 -11.98 -37.13
C ASP A 820 -3.16 -10.50 -36.84
N CYS A 821 -1.96 -10.05 -37.19
CA CYS A 821 -1.59 -8.64 -37.10
C CYS A 821 -2.18 -7.89 -38.29
N VAL A 822 -3.21 -7.09 -38.08
CA VAL A 822 -3.96 -6.42 -39.15
C VAL A 822 -3.70 -4.91 -39.10
N CYS A 823 -3.64 -4.26 -40.26
CA CYS A 823 -3.57 -2.80 -40.32
C CYS A 823 -4.93 -2.17 -40.04
N PRO A 824 -4.96 -0.93 -39.51
CA PRO A 824 -6.17 -0.11 -39.51
C PRO A 824 -6.81 -0.05 -40.90
N ALA A 825 -8.14 0.10 -40.95
CA ALA A 825 -8.92 -0.02 -42.19
C ALA A 825 -8.52 0.95 -43.32
N ASP A 826 -7.83 2.04 -42.98
CA ASP A 826 -7.35 3.09 -43.88
C ASP A 826 -5.84 3.01 -44.20
N GLN A 827 -5.17 1.94 -43.77
CA GLN A 827 -3.74 1.74 -43.97
C GLN A 827 -3.43 0.41 -44.65
N THR A 828 -2.33 0.40 -45.40
CA THR A 828 -1.89 -0.77 -46.16
C THR A 828 -0.61 -1.33 -45.56
N ARG A 829 -0.46 -2.67 -45.60
CA ARG A 829 0.79 -3.34 -45.24
C ARG A 829 1.86 -3.02 -46.29
N CYS A 830 2.84 -2.20 -45.93
CA CYS A 830 3.97 -1.86 -46.78
C CYS A 830 5.26 -2.52 -46.28
N GLY A 831 5.87 -3.34 -47.14
CA GLY A 831 7.02 -4.18 -46.84
C GLY A 831 6.74 -5.67 -47.09
N SER A 832 7.71 -6.54 -46.86
CA SER A 832 7.56 -8.00 -46.97
C SER A 832 7.42 -8.63 -45.59
N SER A 833 6.73 -9.78 -45.48
CA SER A 833 6.70 -10.55 -44.23
C SER A 833 8.11 -11.00 -43.84
N PRO A 834 8.54 -10.89 -42.55
CA PRO A 834 7.80 -10.38 -41.39
C PRO A 834 7.96 -8.86 -41.13
N TYR A 835 8.72 -8.14 -41.97
CA TYR A 835 9.14 -6.74 -41.78
C TYR A 835 8.28 -5.71 -42.54
N TRP A 836 6.96 -5.84 -42.47
CA TRP A 836 6.04 -4.84 -43.03
C TRP A 836 5.58 -3.84 -41.96
N THR A 837 5.10 -2.67 -42.36
CA THR A 837 4.49 -1.69 -41.44
C THR A 837 3.19 -1.15 -42.03
N CYS A 838 2.30 -0.63 -41.20
CA CYS A 838 1.08 0.02 -41.70
C CYS A 838 1.39 1.44 -42.14
N LYS A 839 1.18 1.73 -43.43
CA LYS A 839 1.37 3.06 -44.00
C LYS A 839 0.09 3.55 -44.67
N SER A 840 -0.20 4.83 -44.50
CA SER A 840 -1.28 5.50 -45.22
C SER A 840 -0.84 5.75 -46.65
N LEU A 841 -1.42 5.04 -47.61
CA LEU A 841 -1.17 5.35 -49.02
C LEU A 841 -1.76 6.70 -49.43
N GLN A 842 -2.57 7.35 -48.58
CA GLN A 842 -3.22 8.61 -48.92
C GLN A 842 -2.35 9.83 -48.59
N THR A 843 -1.46 9.70 -47.61
CA THR A 843 -0.77 10.85 -47.00
C THR A 843 0.70 10.58 -46.67
N ASP A 844 1.20 9.35 -46.74
CA ASP A 844 2.61 9.03 -46.47
C ASP A 844 3.45 9.37 -47.71
N GLU A 845 4.33 10.37 -47.60
CA GLU A 845 5.20 10.84 -48.68
C GLU A 845 6.18 9.78 -49.19
N ASP A 846 6.49 8.74 -48.42
CA ASP A 846 7.35 7.64 -48.85
C ASP A 846 6.56 6.45 -49.44
N ASN A 847 5.23 6.46 -49.33
CA ASN A 847 4.34 5.36 -49.72
C ASN A 847 3.07 5.86 -50.44
N CYS A 848 3.16 6.97 -51.17
CA CYS A 848 2.00 7.66 -51.69
C CYS A 848 1.31 6.83 -52.78
N GLY A 849 0.04 6.46 -52.63
CA GLY A 849 -0.81 5.64 -53.51
C GLY A 849 -0.41 4.17 -53.70
N VAL A 850 0.86 3.81 -53.49
CA VAL A 850 1.35 2.44 -53.44
C VAL A 850 2.59 2.37 -52.54
N CYS A 851 2.78 1.24 -51.85
CA CYS A 851 3.91 1.03 -50.97
C CYS A 851 5.26 1.25 -51.70
N GLY A 852 6.16 2.01 -51.06
CA GLY A 852 7.48 2.35 -51.61
C GLY A 852 7.50 3.43 -52.69
N ARG A 853 6.35 4.02 -53.07
CA ARG A 853 6.33 5.17 -53.99
C ARG A 853 6.58 6.46 -53.21
N LYS A 854 7.86 6.86 -53.17
CA LYS A 854 8.31 8.11 -52.58
C LYS A 854 8.02 9.32 -53.48
N CYS A 855 7.44 10.37 -52.92
CA CYS A 855 7.25 11.64 -53.59
C CYS A 855 8.60 12.35 -53.78
N PRO A 856 8.80 13.00 -54.95
CA PRO A 856 10.05 13.71 -55.20
C PRO A 856 10.20 14.93 -54.30
N ALA A 857 11.42 15.46 -54.19
CA ALA A 857 11.69 16.63 -53.37
C ALA A 857 10.83 17.83 -53.80
N GLY A 858 10.14 18.45 -52.83
CA GLY A 858 9.20 19.55 -53.07
C GLY A 858 7.78 19.13 -53.46
N ALA A 859 7.42 17.85 -53.27
CA ALA A 859 6.06 17.35 -53.43
C ALA A 859 5.56 16.66 -52.15
N THR A 860 4.28 16.85 -51.83
CA THR A 860 3.55 16.20 -50.74
C THR A 860 2.61 15.12 -51.26
N CYS A 861 2.26 14.15 -50.42
CA CYS A 861 1.28 13.13 -50.77
C CYS A 861 -0.14 13.60 -50.40
N ASN A 862 -1.00 13.75 -51.41
CA ASN A 862 -2.39 14.16 -51.24
C ASN A 862 -3.31 13.19 -51.97
N ALA A 863 -4.26 12.60 -51.23
CA ALA A 863 -5.20 11.60 -51.74
C ALA A 863 -4.54 10.47 -52.56
N GLY A 864 -3.32 10.08 -52.16
CA GLY A 864 -2.55 9.03 -52.81
C GLY A 864 -1.88 9.42 -54.12
N ASN A 865 -1.76 10.72 -54.42
CA ASN A 865 -0.95 11.25 -55.52
C ASN A 865 0.10 12.21 -54.98
N CYS A 866 1.30 12.18 -55.56
CA CYS A 866 2.33 13.18 -55.25
C CYS A 866 1.97 14.48 -55.98
N GLU A 867 1.87 15.58 -55.25
CA GLU A 867 1.53 16.91 -55.75
C GLU A 867 2.64 17.88 -55.35
N CYS A 868 3.12 18.72 -56.27
CA CYS A 868 4.17 19.68 -55.98
C CYS A 868 3.66 20.78 -55.03
N ASP A 869 4.47 21.14 -54.03
CA ASP A 869 4.15 22.14 -53.02
C ASP A 869 4.16 23.55 -53.62
N SER A 870 3.03 23.96 -54.20
CA SER A 870 2.81 25.36 -54.57
C SER A 870 1.33 25.73 -54.56
N VAL A 871 1.06 26.98 -54.17
CA VAL A 871 -0.28 27.56 -53.98
C VAL A 871 -1.03 27.74 -55.32
N ASN A 872 -0.40 27.43 -56.47
CA ASN A 872 -0.99 27.48 -57.80
C ASN A 872 -0.50 26.30 -58.66
N SER A 873 -1.29 25.23 -58.72
CA SER A 873 -1.03 23.99 -59.47
C SER A 873 -0.87 24.13 -61.00
N LYS A 874 -0.96 25.35 -61.54
CA LYS A 874 -0.76 25.64 -62.97
C LYS A 874 0.66 26.05 -63.32
N GLU A 875 1.48 26.42 -62.33
CA GLU A 875 2.82 27.01 -62.57
C GLU A 875 3.95 26.01 -62.30
N ILE A 876 3.73 25.01 -61.43
CA ILE A 876 4.70 23.94 -61.13
C ILE A 876 4.02 22.58 -61.31
N SER A 877 4.63 21.68 -62.08
CA SER A 877 4.11 20.35 -62.36
C SER A 877 5.14 19.25 -62.10
N LEU A 878 4.68 18.04 -61.76
CA LEU A 878 5.55 16.85 -61.78
C LEU A 878 5.88 16.52 -63.24
N CYS A 879 7.15 16.68 -63.61
CA CYS A 879 7.66 16.33 -64.94
C CYS A 879 8.58 15.12 -64.85
N GLY A 880 8.49 14.21 -65.83
CA GLY A 880 9.22 12.94 -65.91
C GLY A 880 8.33 11.71 -65.80
N SER A 881 8.92 10.55 -65.49
CA SER A 881 8.23 9.28 -65.28
C SER A 881 8.64 8.66 -63.94
N SER A 882 7.73 7.92 -63.29
CA SER A 882 8.02 7.19 -62.04
C SER A 882 9.32 6.38 -62.15
N PRO A 883 10.22 6.38 -61.15
CA PRO A 883 10.25 7.17 -59.91
C PRO A 883 11.02 8.51 -60.03
N TYR A 884 11.44 8.91 -61.23
CA TYR A 884 12.33 10.06 -61.47
C TYR A 884 11.58 11.37 -61.73
N TRP A 885 10.36 11.50 -61.21
CA TRP A 885 9.63 12.76 -61.32
C TRP A 885 10.37 13.87 -60.59
N THR A 886 10.34 15.08 -61.14
CA THR A 886 10.82 16.27 -60.46
C THR A 886 9.80 17.38 -60.63
N CYS A 887 9.62 18.19 -59.59
CA CYS A 887 8.79 19.39 -59.70
C CYS A 887 9.53 20.41 -60.57
N LYS A 888 8.96 20.72 -61.72
CA LYS A 888 9.51 21.69 -62.68
C LYS A 888 8.52 22.83 -62.88
N SER A 889 9.05 24.04 -62.90
CA SER A 889 8.30 25.23 -63.26
C SER A 889 7.92 25.15 -64.73
N LEU A 890 6.65 25.38 -65.07
CA LEU A 890 6.21 25.45 -66.46
C LEU A 890 6.31 26.86 -67.03
N THR A 891 6.63 27.86 -66.21
CA THR A 891 6.59 29.27 -66.62
C THR A 891 7.95 29.84 -67.05
N ASP A 892 9.05 29.26 -66.57
CA ASP A 892 10.42 29.74 -66.81
C ASP A 892 11.46 28.64 -67.08
N ASP A 893 11.12 27.35 -66.93
CA ASP A 893 12.02 26.25 -67.29
C ASP A 893 12.02 26.05 -68.82
N GLU A 894 13.16 26.31 -69.44
CA GLU A 894 13.38 26.17 -70.88
C GLU A 894 13.20 24.74 -71.40
N ASP A 895 13.31 23.72 -70.55
CA ASP A 895 13.09 22.32 -70.92
C ASP A 895 11.64 21.85 -70.69
N ASN A 896 10.81 22.63 -70.00
CA ASN A 896 9.44 22.27 -69.59
C ASN A 896 8.42 23.40 -69.83
N CYS A 897 8.63 24.24 -70.84
CA CYS A 897 7.92 25.50 -71.02
C CYS A 897 6.44 25.33 -71.44
N GLY A 898 5.52 25.60 -70.52
CA GLY A 898 4.06 25.49 -70.68
C GLY A 898 3.50 24.08 -70.46
N THR A 899 4.29 23.05 -70.75
CA THR A 899 3.96 21.64 -70.47
C THR A 899 5.25 20.85 -70.26
N CYS A 900 5.23 19.82 -69.40
CA CYS A 900 6.39 18.96 -69.17
C CYS A 900 7.00 18.42 -70.48
N GLY A 901 8.33 18.51 -70.60
CA GLY A 901 9.08 18.06 -71.78
C GLY A 901 9.01 18.97 -73.02
N LYS A 902 8.28 20.10 -72.96
CA LYS A 902 8.27 21.10 -74.05
C LYS A 902 9.52 21.98 -73.94
N LYS A 903 10.62 21.49 -74.52
CA LYS A 903 11.87 22.23 -74.66
C LYS A 903 11.73 23.39 -75.65
N CYS A 904 12.23 24.57 -75.28
CA CYS A 904 12.26 25.71 -76.17
C CYS A 904 13.26 25.51 -77.33
N PRO A 905 12.90 25.94 -78.56
CA PRO A 905 13.81 25.87 -79.69
C PRO A 905 15.09 26.68 -79.46
N ALA A 906 16.16 26.34 -80.18
CA ALA A 906 17.48 26.95 -79.98
C ALA A 906 17.43 28.49 -80.06
N GLY A 907 17.94 29.14 -79.01
CA GLY A 907 17.98 30.60 -78.86
C GLY A 907 16.72 31.24 -78.26
N ALA A 908 15.67 30.47 -77.96
CA ALA A 908 14.47 30.94 -77.27
C ALA A 908 14.54 30.70 -75.75
N THR A 909 13.86 31.53 -74.99
CA THR A 909 13.74 31.43 -73.51
C THR A 909 12.29 31.17 -73.12
N CYS A 910 12.06 30.53 -71.98
CA CYS A 910 10.70 30.33 -71.46
C CYS A 910 10.24 31.55 -70.67
N LEU A 911 9.10 32.14 -71.05
CA LEU A 911 8.49 33.23 -70.30
C LEU A 911 6.98 33.02 -70.24
N ASN A 912 6.43 32.91 -69.02
CA ASN A 912 5.01 32.69 -68.75
C ASN A 912 4.41 31.48 -69.49
N GLY A 913 5.21 30.42 -69.71
CA GLY A 913 4.76 29.18 -70.35
C GLY A 913 4.88 29.13 -71.88
N ASP A 914 5.39 30.20 -72.48
CA ASP A 914 5.65 30.28 -73.91
C ASP A 914 7.12 30.50 -74.23
N CYS A 915 7.63 29.74 -75.21
CA CYS A 915 8.99 29.91 -75.72
C CYS A 915 9.05 31.17 -76.57
N VAL A 916 9.69 32.22 -76.09
CA VAL A 916 9.77 33.53 -76.75
C VAL A 916 11.20 33.82 -77.21
N CYS A 917 11.33 34.60 -78.28
CA CYS A 917 12.65 35.09 -78.67
C CYS A 917 13.10 36.23 -77.77
N PRO A 918 14.40 36.33 -77.47
CA PRO A 918 14.97 37.50 -76.83
C PRO A 918 14.60 38.79 -77.58
N ALA A 919 14.51 39.90 -76.84
CA ALA A 919 14.14 41.19 -77.41
C ALA A 919 15.04 41.55 -78.62
N GLY A 920 14.42 41.98 -79.72
CA GLY A 920 15.11 42.33 -80.97
C GLY A 920 15.33 41.17 -81.95
N GLN A 921 14.98 39.93 -81.59
CA GLN A 921 15.03 38.78 -82.50
C GLN A 921 13.63 38.32 -82.92
N THR A 922 13.53 37.71 -84.10
CA THR A 922 12.27 37.24 -84.67
C THR A 922 12.28 35.71 -84.81
N ARG A 923 11.12 35.08 -84.64
CA ARG A 923 10.95 33.63 -84.89
C ARG A 923 11.04 33.37 -86.39
N CYS A 924 12.12 32.71 -86.82
CA CYS A 924 12.31 32.33 -88.21
C CYS A 924 12.22 30.80 -88.37
N GLY A 925 11.31 30.36 -89.25
CA GLY A 925 10.93 28.96 -89.45
C GLY A 925 9.46 28.69 -89.07
N SER A 926 9.00 27.45 -89.25
CA SER A 926 7.64 27.02 -88.90
C SER A 926 7.62 26.29 -87.55
N SER A 927 6.53 26.42 -86.79
CA SER A 927 6.32 25.63 -85.57
C SER A 927 6.43 24.12 -85.88
N PRO A 928 7.13 23.30 -85.05
CA PRO A 928 7.86 23.64 -83.82
C PRO A 928 9.35 23.97 -84.02
N TYR A 929 9.88 23.98 -85.25
CA TYR A 929 11.31 24.04 -85.56
C TYR A 929 11.83 25.45 -85.89
N TRP A 930 11.17 26.50 -85.41
CA TRP A 930 11.65 27.86 -85.59
C TRP A 930 12.86 28.15 -84.68
N THR A 931 13.71 29.08 -85.07
CA THR A 931 14.83 29.57 -84.24
C THR A 931 14.78 31.09 -84.14
N CYS A 932 15.42 31.66 -83.11
CA CYS A 932 15.50 33.11 -82.99
C CYS A 932 16.64 33.65 -83.84
N LYS A 933 16.30 34.48 -84.81
CA LYS A 933 17.27 35.14 -85.69
C LYS A 933 17.13 36.65 -85.59
N SER A 934 18.27 37.34 -85.63
CA SER A 934 18.30 38.80 -85.72
C SER A 934 18.07 39.21 -87.17
N LEU A 935 16.92 39.80 -87.48
CA LEU A 935 16.67 40.32 -88.83
C LEU A 935 17.57 41.52 -89.16
N GLN A 936 18.29 42.06 -88.19
CA GLN A 936 19.13 43.25 -88.37
C GLN A 936 20.56 42.89 -88.79
N THR A 937 21.03 41.68 -88.44
CA THR A 937 22.46 41.32 -88.55
C THR A 937 22.70 39.89 -89.03
N ASP A 938 21.68 39.03 -89.10
CA ASP A 938 21.84 37.65 -89.59
C ASP A 938 21.81 37.66 -91.13
N GLU A 939 22.95 37.34 -91.74
CA GLU A 939 23.14 37.31 -93.19
C GLU A 939 22.21 36.34 -93.92
N ASP A 940 21.69 35.30 -93.25
CA ASP A 940 20.73 34.36 -93.83
C ASP A 940 19.26 34.80 -93.64
N ASN A 941 19.00 35.86 -92.85
CA ASN A 941 17.67 36.30 -92.46
C ASN A 941 17.54 37.84 -92.46
N CYS A 942 18.22 38.52 -93.39
CA CYS A 942 18.37 39.97 -93.37
C CYS A 942 17.08 40.72 -93.78
N GLY A 943 16.46 41.43 -92.84
CA GLY A 943 15.21 42.18 -93.02
C GLY A 943 13.94 41.33 -93.06
N ALA A 944 14.05 40.03 -93.35
CA ALA A 944 12.96 39.05 -93.29
C ALA A 944 13.52 37.63 -93.11
N CYS A 945 12.77 36.74 -92.46
CA CYS A 945 13.18 35.35 -92.28
C CYS A 945 13.43 34.65 -93.63
N GLY A 946 14.57 33.97 -93.76
CA GLY A 946 15.00 33.30 -94.99
C GLY A 946 15.49 34.23 -96.12
N ARG A 947 15.56 35.55 -95.88
CA ARG A 947 16.17 36.51 -96.82
C ARG A 947 17.68 36.49 -96.68
N LYS A 948 18.32 35.55 -97.37
CA LYS A 948 19.79 35.42 -97.41
C LYS A 948 20.42 36.52 -98.27
N CYS A 949 21.48 37.14 -97.76
CA CYS A 949 22.29 38.09 -98.52
C CYS A 949 23.11 37.37 -99.60
N PRO A 950 23.27 37.98 -100.78
CA PRO A 950 24.06 37.38 -101.85
C PRO A 950 25.54 37.27 -101.47
N ALA A 951 26.29 36.41 -102.15
CA ALA A 951 27.71 36.23 -101.89
C ALA A 951 28.48 37.57 -102.04
N GLY A 952 29.26 37.94 -101.02
CA GLY A 952 29.98 39.21 -100.96
C GLY A 952 29.15 40.38 -100.41
N ALA A 953 28.05 40.12 -99.68
CA ALA A 953 27.27 41.12 -98.96
C ALA A 953 27.00 40.71 -97.50
N THR A 954 27.08 41.68 -96.58
CA THR A 954 26.75 41.52 -95.15
C THR A 954 25.37 42.11 -94.84
N CYS A 955 24.76 41.65 -93.75
CA CYS A 955 23.50 42.20 -93.27
C CYS A 955 23.73 43.36 -92.30
N ASN A 956 23.28 44.55 -92.67
CA ASN A 956 23.38 45.74 -91.83
C ASN A 956 22.01 46.41 -91.71
N ALA A 957 21.54 46.58 -90.48
CA ALA A 957 20.24 47.16 -90.15
C ALA A 957 19.05 46.58 -90.97
N GLY A 958 19.11 45.30 -91.30
CA GLY A 958 18.08 44.59 -92.07
C GLY A 958 18.12 44.76 -93.58
N ASN A 959 19.20 45.35 -94.12
CA ASN A 959 19.47 45.41 -95.55
C ASN A 959 20.77 44.69 -95.89
N CYS A 960 20.78 43.96 -97.01
CA CYS A 960 22.01 43.38 -97.54
C CYS A 960 22.82 44.47 -98.22
N GLU A 961 24.04 44.68 -97.77
CA GLU A 961 24.99 45.67 -98.30
C GLU A 961 26.22 44.94 -98.83
N CYS A 962 26.67 45.26 -100.05
CA CYS A 962 27.86 44.62 -100.62
C CYS A 962 29.13 45.01 -99.85
N ASP A 963 29.99 44.03 -99.58
CA ASP A 963 31.23 44.20 -98.83
C ASP A 963 32.32 44.84 -99.71
N SER A 964 32.33 46.18 -99.82
CA SER A 964 33.50 46.91 -100.29
C SER A 964 33.55 48.37 -99.83
N VAL A 965 34.79 48.87 -99.73
CA VAL A 965 35.21 50.11 -99.06
C VAL A 965 34.84 51.39 -99.83
N ASN A 966 34.03 51.30 -100.90
CA ASN A 966 33.52 52.45 -101.64
C ASN A 966 32.13 52.14 -102.23
N SER A 967 31.08 52.60 -101.54
CA SER A 967 29.66 52.38 -101.88
C SER A 967 29.19 52.99 -103.22
N LYS A 968 30.09 53.58 -104.01
CA LYS A 968 29.81 54.11 -105.34
C LYS A 968 30.27 53.19 -106.48
N GLU A 969 31.07 52.16 -106.18
CA GLU A 969 31.71 51.33 -107.20
C GLU A 969 31.08 49.94 -107.31
N ILE A 970 30.44 49.41 -106.26
CA ILE A 970 29.74 48.11 -106.28
C ILE A 970 28.31 48.28 -105.76
N SER A 971 27.32 47.81 -106.53
CA SER A 971 25.89 47.89 -106.17
C SER A 971 25.21 46.53 -106.25
N LEU A 972 24.14 46.33 -105.46
CA LEU A 972 23.23 45.21 -105.66
C LEU A 972 22.47 45.40 -106.97
N CYS A 973 22.73 44.54 -107.95
CA CYS A 973 22.03 44.54 -109.23
C CYS A 973 21.11 43.33 -109.36
N GLY A 974 19.88 43.54 -109.83
CA GLY A 974 18.83 42.53 -110.00
C GLY A 974 17.59 42.75 -109.13
N SER A 975 16.74 41.74 -109.02
CA SER A 975 15.57 41.71 -108.14
C SER A 975 15.62 40.49 -107.21
N SER A 976 15.09 40.62 -105.98
CA SER A 976 15.00 39.52 -105.01
C SER A 976 14.43 38.25 -105.65
N PRO A 977 14.99 37.04 -105.45
CA PRO A 977 16.17 36.69 -104.64
C PRO A 977 17.50 36.61 -105.43
N TYR A 978 17.54 37.06 -106.69
CA TYR A 978 18.69 36.86 -107.60
C TYR A 978 19.63 38.07 -107.66
N TRP A 979 19.72 38.84 -106.57
CA TRP A 979 20.66 39.95 -106.51
C TRP A 979 22.10 39.44 -106.57
N THR A 980 22.94 40.16 -107.30
CA THR A 980 24.40 39.95 -107.26
C THR A 980 25.08 41.29 -107.06
N CYS A 981 26.16 41.29 -106.27
CA CYS A 981 27.02 42.45 -106.16
C CYS A 981 27.79 42.59 -107.48
N LYS A 982 27.48 43.65 -108.23
CA LYS A 982 28.12 43.95 -109.51
C LYS A 982 28.86 45.28 -109.40
N SER A 983 30.05 45.31 -109.96
CA SER A 983 30.80 46.55 -110.12
C SER A 983 30.09 47.42 -111.15
N LEU A 984 29.89 48.70 -110.85
CA LEU A 984 29.32 49.66 -111.79
C LEU A 984 30.41 50.34 -112.63
N THR A 985 31.70 50.13 -112.32
CA THR A 985 32.80 50.84 -112.97
C THR A 985 33.50 50.05 -114.07
N ASP A 986 33.41 48.72 -114.04
CA ASP A 986 34.10 47.83 -115.00
C ASP A 986 33.27 46.63 -115.49
N ASP A 987 32.06 46.38 -114.96
CA ASP A 987 31.15 45.35 -115.47
C ASP A 987 30.42 45.87 -116.73
N GLU A 988 30.76 45.31 -117.88
CA GLU A 988 30.18 45.67 -119.19
C GLU A 988 28.66 45.48 -119.28
N ASP A 989 28.05 44.68 -118.39
CA ASP A 989 26.59 44.48 -118.33
C ASP A 989 25.90 45.43 -117.33
N ASN A 990 26.66 46.17 -116.52
CA ASN A 990 26.14 47.01 -115.42
C ASN A 990 26.84 48.39 -115.34
N CYS A 991 27.31 48.91 -116.47
CA CYS A 991 28.21 50.05 -116.54
C CYS A 991 27.54 51.39 -116.18
N GLY A 992 27.88 51.94 -115.02
CA GLY A 992 27.38 53.20 -114.45
C GLY A 992 26.03 53.07 -113.72
N THR A 993 25.23 52.06 -114.06
CA THR A 993 24.02 51.67 -113.32
C THR A 993 23.65 50.22 -113.63
N CYS A 994 22.99 49.55 -112.71
CA CYS A 994 22.59 48.15 -112.85
C CYS A 994 21.79 47.91 -114.16
N GLY A 995 22.20 46.91 -114.93
CA GLY A 995 21.56 46.54 -116.21
C GLY A 995 21.89 47.43 -117.41
N LYS A 996 22.75 48.45 -117.26
CA LYS A 996 23.26 49.23 -118.41
C LYS A 996 24.39 48.48 -119.09
N LYS A 997 24.04 47.71 -120.12
CA LYS A 997 25.00 46.97 -120.96
C LYS A 997 25.68 47.89 -121.99
N CYS A 998 26.99 47.76 -122.13
CA CYS A 998 27.74 48.51 -123.14
C CYS A 998 27.45 48.05 -124.58
N PRO A 999 27.48 48.97 -125.57
CA PRO A 999 27.35 48.61 -126.99
C PRO A 999 28.41 47.61 -127.44
N ALA A 1000 28.10 46.79 -128.44
CA ALA A 1000 29.01 45.74 -128.92
C ALA A 1000 30.38 46.33 -129.37
N GLY A 1001 31.45 45.90 -128.70
CA GLY A 1001 32.83 46.35 -128.93
C GLY A 1001 33.32 47.45 -127.96
N ALA A 1002 32.45 48.03 -127.15
CA ALA A 1002 32.80 48.99 -126.09
C ALA A 1002 33.08 48.28 -124.76
N THR A 1003 34.02 48.80 -123.97
CA THR A 1003 34.31 48.30 -122.61
C THR A 1003 33.82 49.28 -121.55
N CYS A 1004 33.48 48.79 -120.35
CA CYS A 1004 33.10 49.66 -119.25
C CYS A 1004 34.35 50.20 -118.55
N LEU A 1005 34.50 51.53 -118.51
CA LEU A 1005 35.58 52.18 -117.79
C LEU A 1005 35.02 53.32 -116.93
N ASN A 1006 35.16 53.20 -115.61
CA ASN A 1006 34.66 54.17 -114.62
C ASN A 1006 33.15 54.48 -114.74
N GLY A 1007 32.35 53.52 -115.22
CA GLY A 1007 30.89 53.64 -115.33
C GLY A 1007 30.36 54.19 -116.67
N ASP A 1008 31.27 54.46 -117.61
CA ASP A 1008 30.94 54.84 -118.97
C ASP A 1008 31.40 53.78 -119.98
N CYS A 1009 30.59 53.56 -121.01
CA CYS A 1009 30.91 52.65 -122.11
C CYS A 1009 31.75 53.41 -123.14
N VAL A 1010 33.00 52.98 -123.35
CA VAL A 1010 33.99 53.65 -124.20
C VAL A 1010 34.47 52.79 -125.37
#